data_AF-A0A254RB58-F1
#
_entry.id   AF-A0A254RB58-F1
#
_cell.length_a   1.000
_cell.length_b   1.000
_cell.length_c   1.000
_cell.angle_alpha   90.00
_cell.angle_beta   90.00
_cell.angle_gamma   90.00
#
_symmetry.space_group_name_H-M   'P 1'
#
loop_
_entity.id
_entity.type
_entity.pdbx_description
1 polymer ?
#
loop_
_entity_poly.entity_id
_entity_poly.type
_entity_poly.pdbx_seq_one_letter_code
_entity_poly.pdbx_strand_id
1 'polypeptide(L)'
;MFGTVACGVWIAAAAISPSEVVSLPGDAAYGGGDKVGSQLVAATYNAGEGPGIWIVADGGYRLYHNGALLAEDNQAGRVRFVPMTFLPGENAISVVGVNGQGAPGVLVQIDDLDKSYYSGSAWKAKPTVGNNSWKNKGRDLSQWGGATTLNYASNKLPSGAALTGFAANTQAKWIWSGAETDPTAVLLFTFNVKAEGFGANTTGGDAGNIVIASDTATIRKHMQSNDAVTILVPEGTYDFRKFVDAATSAANSGWTWCKSSCGNTVNSNNTFYRISFTQNSCSGLSEQTTMVSAGEIKSWSNWITTKGNKSLVGMGRGANMRGVSWSNRSYEGAKNNIYRNLALYDVNPHLIEGGDGLEVSGSGGKEVENMWFDHISYKWISDGMDLEYVKGITVSYLDYDGSNEYNCYYYDPYMHLVETAQLTFANVYWHNSFGRVPKVTSEADGSYASMVHIYNSYVDYNHWHVIDASGKSDKKTQVLYENNYVKNPQIQVAGKDAYSLIKFKNTTVTGAKSSTPYNNNGTSQASAFNDNVFTPSYSYELRGNSSLPTDLPKLVGVGGRYGKMPEYNQAFGLSNKAASVSMTAPAAGAKFDVGATVTLKADAKDNDGSVKSVAFYVGNTLVGSATSAPYQVDASGLEPGVYSAVAVVTDNSGLSQMSAFVTFSVEGTAYPEVVKCGGGSSSQSINLGEPIVDFCYTWSGAETVVPEGFPTGVTTSIDKANRKISISGTPAEAGEFAFTVTATNNDSTFVKSGRIVVTDPNAPASSSSAKPASSSGEFVESSSGMTPIAQRVNRATEAETAYYRMFDMQGRPLFAGYKKPAKMPAARVIVVEYTTAGSIKCRYLQ
;
A
#
# COMPACT_ATOMS: atom_id res chain seq x y z
N MET A 1 -12.63 59.30 -31.79
CA MET A 1 -11.33 58.73 -31.42
C MET A 1 -11.58 57.59 -30.47
N PHE A 2 -11.20 56.39 -30.90
CA PHE A 2 -11.35 55.13 -30.20
C PHE A 2 -10.33 55.01 -29.06
N GLY A 3 -10.77 54.52 -27.90
CA GLY A 3 -9.91 53.98 -26.85
C GLY A 3 -10.37 52.56 -26.56
N THR A 4 -9.70 51.59 -27.16
CA THR A 4 -9.97 50.15 -27.10
C THR A 4 -9.85 49.61 -25.68
N VAL A 5 -10.93 49.00 -25.20
CA VAL A 5 -10.95 48.09 -24.06
C VAL A 5 -10.27 46.80 -24.50
N ALA A 6 -9.10 46.50 -23.94
CA ALA A 6 -8.44 45.21 -24.11
C ALA A 6 -9.25 44.15 -23.36
N CYS A 7 -10.00 43.36 -24.14
CA CYS A 7 -10.69 42.17 -23.68
C CYS A 7 -9.65 41.16 -23.18
N GLY A 8 -9.90 40.58 -22.00
CA GLY A 8 -9.07 39.54 -21.41
C GLY A 8 -8.86 38.39 -22.40
N VAL A 9 -7.60 38.14 -22.72
CA VAL A 9 -7.17 36.95 -23.44
C VAL A 9 -7.43 35.78 -22.49
N TRP A 10 -8.44 34.97 -22.80
CA TRP A 10 -8.48 33.61 -22.33
C TRP A 10 -7.19 32.95 -22.78
N ILE A 11 -6.35 32.54 -21.82
CA ILE A 11 -5.17 31.72 -22.10
C ILE A 11 -5.71 30.46 -22.80
N ALA A 12 -5.40 30.33 -24.08
CA ALA A 12 -5.65 29.10 -24.82
C ALA A 12 -4.94 27.98 -24.05
N ALA A 13 -5.69 26.95 -23.63
CA ALA A 13 -5.09 25.73 -23.10
C ALA A 13 -3.98 25.30 -24.07
N ALA A 14 -2.75 25.15 -23.58
CA ALA A 14 -1.65 24.73 -24.43
C ALA A 14 -1.98 23.38 -25.10
N ALA A 15 -1.75 23.37 -26.41
CA ALA A 15 -2.08 22.35 -27.41
C ALA A 15 -1.22 21.07 -27.29
N ILE A 16 -1.34 20.30 -26.21
CA ILE A 16 -0.55 19.06 -26.03
C ILE A 16 -1.46 17.85 -25.99
N SER A 17 -1.07 16.81 -26.74
CA SER A 17 -1.78 15.54 -26.75
C SER A 17 -1.59 14.80 -25.41
N PRO A 18 -2.64 14.24 -24.79
CA PRO A 18 -2.50 13.36 -23.63
C PRO A 18 -1.76 12.05 -23.92
N SER A 19 -1.37 11.83 -25.19
CA SER A 19 -0.55 10.71 -25.65
C SER A 19 0.79 11.16 -26.25
N GLU A 20 1.28 12.37 -25.93
CA GLU A 20 2.57 12.86 -26.42
C GLU A 20 3.69 11.88 -26.04
N VAL A 21 4.59 11.62 -26.99
CA VAL A 21 5.82 10.87 -26.76
C VAL A 21 7.00 11.79 -27.02
N VAL A 22 7.83 12.00 -26.01
CA VAL A 22 9.00 12.90 -26.06
C VAL A 22 10.31 12.12 -26.17
N SER A 23 11.37 12.81 -26.58
CA SER A 23 12.73 12.29 -26.43
C SER A 23 13.31 12.73 -25.10
N LEU A 24 13.73 11.78 -24.26
CA LEU A 24 14.43 12.11 -23.01
C LEU A 24 15.82 12.69 -23.31
N PRO A 25 16.31 13.70 -22.56
CA PRO A 25 17.60 14.32 -22.80
C PRO A 25 18.76 13.32 -22.84
N GLY A 26 19.62 13.42 -23.86
CA GLY A 26 20.83 12.61 -23.98
C GLY A 26 22.02 13.14 -23.17
N ASP A 27 21.94 14.37 -22.66
CA ASP A 27 22.99 15.00 -21.87
C ASP A 27 23.09 14.38 -20.46
N ALA A 28 24.29 14.01 -20.05
CA ALA A 28 24.61 13.44 -18.75
C ALA A 28 24.25 14.37 -17.57
N ALA A 29 24.20 15.69 -17.76
CA ALA A 29 23.74 16.63 -16.74
C ALA A 29 22.27 16.41 -16.34
N TYR A 30 21.47 15.87 -17.27
CA TYR A 30 20.07 15.47 -17.08
C TYR A 30 19.92 13.94 -16.96
N GLY A 31 21.04 13.24 -16.72
CA GLY A 31 21.06 11.79 -16.53
C GLY A 31 21.06 10.95 -17.82
N GLY A 32 21.37 11.56 -18.97
CA GLY A 32 21.60 10.79 -20.20
C GLY A 32 22.70 9.74 -20.00
N GLY A 33 22.38 8.48 -20.35
CA GLY A 33 23.27 7.33 -20.18
C GLY A 33 23.18 6.63 -18.81
N ASP A 34 22.41 7.16 -17.86
CA ASP A 34 22.10 6.46 -16.61
C ASP A 34 21.27 5.20 -16.89
N LYS A 35 21.45 4.16 -16.06
CA LYS A 35 20.71 2.90 -16.17
C LYS A 35 19.70 2.79 -15.04
N VAL A 36 18.48 2.39 -15.39
CA VAL A 36 17.43 2.09 -14.41
C VAL A 36 17.89 0.94 -13.51
N GLY A 37 17.83 1.16 -12.20
CA GLY A 37 18.14 0.15 -11.20
C GLY A 37 18.45 0.75 -9.83
N SER A 38 17.87 0.14 -8.80
CA SER A 38 18.23 0.40 -7.40
C SER A 38 17.94 -0.85 -6.57
N GLN A 39 18.84 -1.14 -5.63
CA GLN A 39 18.67 -2.21 -4.65
C GLN A 39 17.54 -1.94 -3.65
N LEU A 40 17.00 -0.72 -3.62
CA LEU A 40 15.90 -0.32 -2.73
C LEU A 40 14.52 -0.60 -3.30
N VAL A 41 14.43 -0.97 -4.59
CA VAL A 41 13.16 -1.29 -5.23
C VAL A 41 12.66 -2.63 -4.68
N ALA A 42 11.52 -2.59 -3.99
CA ALA A 42 10.86 -3.76 -3.43
C ALA A 42 9.87 -4.27 -4.47
N ALA A 43 10.32 -5.13 -5.39
CA ALA A 43 9.46 -5.67 -6.43
C ALA A 43 8.51 -6.73 -5.84
N THR A 44 7.72 -6.44 -4.81
CA THR A 44 6.94 -7.43 -4.04
C THR A 44 5.45 -7.12 -3.89
N TYR A 45 5.00 -5.94 -4.35
CA TYR A 45 3.62 -5.51 -4.23
C TYR A 45 3.23 -4.49 -5.30
N ASN A 46 1.93 -4.39 -5.55
CA ASN A 46 1.34 -3.47 -6.53
C ASN A 46 1.28 -2.03 -6.02
N ALA A 47 0.88 -1.14 -6.94
CA ALA A 47 0.64 0.26 -6.65
C ALA A 47 -0.34 0.45 -5.49
N GLY A 48 0.10 1.16 -4.44
CA GLY A 48 -0.69 1.46 -3.25
C GLY A 48 -0.74 0.37 -2.17
N GLU A 49 -0.14 -0.78 -2.44
CA GLU A 49 -0.13 -1.94 -1.51
C GLU A 49 1.13 -1.97 -0.63
N GLY A 50 1.94 -0.91 -0.64
CA GLY A 50 3.20 -0.81 0.10
C GLY A 50 3.85 0.57 -0.07
N PRO A 51 5.00 0.83 0.57
CA PRO A 51 5.72 2.09 0.41
C PRO A 51 6.27 2.25 -1.02
N GLY A 52 6.32 3.47 -1.54
CA GLY A 52 6.80 3.69 -2.90
C GLY A 52 6.62 5.10 -3.42
N ILE A 53 6.86 5.28 -4.71
CA ILE A 53 6.71 6.58 -5.39
C ILE A 53 5.73 6.43 -6.55
N TRP A 54 4.63 7.18 -6.48
CA TRP A 54 3.75 7.44 -7.61
C TRP A 54 4.28 8.61 -8.40
N ILE A 55 4.33 8.48 -9.72
CA ILE A 55 4.73 9.54 -10.62
C ILE A 55 3.95 9.49 -11.93
N VAL A 56 3.65 10.67 -12.46
CA VAL A 56 3.20 10.88 -13.83
C VAL A 56 3.75 12.22 -14.32
N ALA A 57 4.02 12.32 -15.62
CA ALA A 57 4.46 13.54 -16.28
C ALA A 57 3.50 13.96 -17.39
N ASP A 58 3.49 15.25 -17.71
CA ASP A 58 2.75 15.79 -18.86
C ASP A 58 3.45 15.48 -20.20
N GLY A 59 4.73 15.11 -20.16
CA GLY A 59 5.48 14.56 -21.29
C GLY A 59 6.27 13.33 -20.85
N GLY A 60 7.57 13.46 -20.60
CA GLY A 60 8.42 12.39 -20.10
C GLY A 60 9.05 12.73 -18.75
N TYR A 61 9.63 11.72 -18.10
CA TYR A 61 10.43 11.94 -16.90
C TYR A 61 11.57 10.95 -16.71
N ARG A 62 12.55 11.35 -15.89
CA ARG A 62 13.45 10.45 -15.16
C ARG A 62 13.31 10.68 -13.65
N LEU A 63 13.13 9.61 -12.89
CA LEU A 63 12.95 9.63 -11.44
C LEU A 63 14.17 9.02 -10.74
N TYR A 64 14.73 9.75 -9.80
CA TYR A 64 15.90 9.36 -9.03
C TYR A 64 15.62 9.33 -7.52
N HIS A 65 16.31 8.43 -6.84
CA HIS A 65 16.47 8.44 -5.38
C HIS A 65 17.95 8.31 -5.03
N ASN A 66 18.48 9.26 -4.24
CA ASN A 66 19.87 9.27 -3.77
C ASN A 66 20.91 8.96 -4.87
N GLY A 67 20.70 9.47 -6.09
CA GLY A 67 21.59 9.32 -7.23
C GLY A 67 21.26 8.14 -8.16
N ALA A 68 20.49 7.16 -7.70
CA ALA A 68 20.10 6.00 -8.50
C ALA A 68 18.86 6.31 -9.36
N LEU A 69 18.92 5.98 -10.66
CA LEU A 69 17.77 6.09 -11.56
C LEU A 69 16.78 4.96 -11.24
N LEU A 70 15.61 5.31 -10.71
CA LEU A 70 14.58 4.36 -10.31
C LEU A 70 13.67 3.97 -11.48
N ALA A 71 13.31 4.95 -12.30
CA ALA A 71 12.35 4.81 -13.36
C ALA A 71 12.52 5.94 -14.37
N GLU A 72 12.21 5.65 -15.62
CA GLU A 72 12.00 6.67 -16.64
C GLU A 72 10.82 6.26 -17.50
N ASP A 73 10.19 7.27 -18.11
CA ASP A 73 9.08 7.15 -19.02
C ASP A 73 9.13 8.32 -19.99
N ASN A 74 8.76 8.11 -21.25
CA ASN A 74 8.80 9.11 -22.30
C ASN A 74 7.42 9.47 -22.86
N GLN A 75 6.32 8.99 -22.25
CA GLN A 75 4.96 9.28 -22.70
C GLN A 75 4.15 9.99 -21.63
N ALA A 76 3.43 11.01 -22.09
CA ALA A 76 2.49 11.79 -21.29
C ALA A 76 1.44 10.90 -20.62
N GLY A 77 1.11 11.23 -19.37
CA GLY A 77 -0.03 10.66 -18.66
C GLY A 77 0.10 9.21 -18.20
N ARG A 78 1.23 8.54 -18.46
CA ARG A 78 1.48 7.22 -17.91
C ARG A 78 1.82 7.30 -16.43
N VAL A 79 0.87 6.85 -15.61
CA VAL A 79 1.09 6.68 -14.19
C VAL A 79 2.00 5.49 -13.95
N ARG A 80 3.00 5.69 -13.10
CA ARG A 80 3.84 4.62 -12.59
C ARG A 80 3.88 4.66 -11.08
N PHE A 81 3.90 3.48 -10.48
CA PHE A 81 4.30 3.28 -9.10
C PHE A 81 5.64 2.54 -9.06
N VAL A 82 6.59 3.06 -8.30
CA VAL A 82 7.87 2.41 -8.02
C VAL A 82 7.84 1.94 -6.56
N PRO A 83 7.67 0.64 -6.29
CA PRO A 83 7.68 0.14 -4.93
C PRO A 83 9.11 0.21 -4.38
N MET A 84 9.30 0.81 -3.21
CA MET A 84 10.65 1.00 -2.68
C MET A 84 10.72 1.13 -1.16
N THR A 85 11.92 0.94 -0.64
CA THR A 85 12.28 1.13 0.77
C THR A 85 13.01 2.45 0.95
N PHE A 86 12.51 3.33 1.82
CA PHE A 86 13.22 4.55 2.21
C PHE A 86 14.21 4.27 3.34
N LEU A 87 15.42 4.82 3.21
CA LEU A 87 16.51 4.56 4.14
C LEU A 87 16.46 5.51 5.33
N PRO A 88 16.93 5.09 6.53
CA PRO A 88 17.23 6.05 7.59
C PRO A 88 18.17 7.17 7.13
N GLY A 89 17.95 8.38 7.64
CA GLY A 89 18.61 9.61 7.23
C GLY A 89 17.93 10.32 6.05
N GLU A 90 18.72 11.08 5.29
CA GLU A 90 18.24 11.88 4.16
C GLU A 90 17.82 10.98 2.96
N ASN A 91 16.62 11.23 2.44
CA ASN A 91 16.11 10.69 1.19
C ASN A 91 15.89 11.84 0.19
N ALA A 92 16.69 11.85 -0.88
CA ALA A 92 16.68 12.82 -1.95
C ALA A 92 15.88 12.27 -3.14
N ILE A 93 14.71 12.84 -3.40
CA ILE A 93 13.93 12.55 -4.61
C ILE A 93 14.20 13.62 -5.64
N SER A 94 14.57 13.19 -6.84
CA SER A 94 14.86 14.09 -7.94
C SER A 94 14.17 13.64 -9.21
N VAL A 95 13.58 14.57 -9.95
CA VAL A 95 12.86 14.30 -11.19
C VAL A 95 13.36 15.22 -12.28
N VAL A 96 13.68 14.66 -13.45
CA VAL A 96 13.86 15.43 -14.68
C VAL A 96 12.56 15.31 -15.46
N GLY A 97 11.72 16.34 -15.45
CA GLY A 97 10.55 16.45 -16.31
C GLY A 97 10.94 16.95 -17.70
N VAL A 98 10.26 16.45 -18.73
CA VAL A 98 10.50 16.79 -20.14
C VAL A 98 9.16 17.00 -20.82
N ASN A 99 9.06 18.02 -21.68
CA ASN A 99 7.88 18.25 -22.51
C ASN A 99 8.32 18.81 -23.87
N GLY A 100 7.68 18.38 -24.96
CA GLY A 100 7.98 18.84 -26.31
C GLY A 100 7.28 20.17 -26.68
N GLN A 101 6.12 20.47 -26.08
CA GLN A 101 5.27 21.63 -26.39
C GLN A 101 4.56 22.19 -25.15
N GLY A 102 5.24 22.42 -24.04
CA GLY A 102 4.61 23.04 -22.86
C GLY A 102 5.38 22.85 -21.57
N ALA A 103 4.67 22.95 -20.44
CA ALA A 103 5.22 22.77 -19.12
C ALA A 103 5.74 21.33 -18.89
N PRO A 104 7.02 21.10 -18.53
CA PRO A 104 7.56 19.80 -18.13
C PRO A 104 7.09 19.42 -16.72
N GLY A 105 5.79 19.50 -16.52
CA GLY A 105 5.11 19.28 -15.26
C GLY A 105 5.10 17.82 -14.87
N VAL A 106 5.24 17.58 -13.57
CA VAL A 106 5.11 16.25 -12.97
C VAL A 106 4.19 16.31 -11.76
N LEU A 107 3.56 15.18 -11.49
CA LEU A 107 2.78 14.93 -10.28
C LEU A 107 3.43 13.76 -9.54
N VAL A 108 3.82 13.97 -8.28
CA VAL A 108 4.56 12.98 -7.48
C VAL A 108 3.91 12.82 -6.12
N GLN A 109 3.71 11.58 -5.71
CA GLN A 109 3.37 11.22 -4.33
C GLN A 109 4.37 10.17 -3.86
N ILE A 110 4.92 10.39 -2.66
CA ILE A 110 5.89 9.51 -2.01
C ILE A 110 5.20 8.95 -0.77
N ASP A 111 5.08 7.64 -0.69
CA ASP A 111 4.41 6.94 0.41
C ASP A 111 5.45 6.16 1.23
N ASP A 112 5.77 6.62 2.44
CA ASP A 112 6.56 5.85 3.42
C ASP A 112 5.63 5.02 4.33
N LEU A 113 6.15 4.35 5.36
CA LEU A 113 5.40 3.46 6.24
C LEU A 113 4.22 4.15 6.95
N ASP A 114 4.45 5.31 7.57
CA ASP A 114 3.48 6.04 8.39
C ASP A 114 3.02 7.38 7.78
N LYS A 115 3.73 7.88 6.75
CA LYS A 115 3.53 9.23 6.20
C LYS A 115 3.62 9.25 4.69
N SER A 116 2.87 10.16 4.07
CA SER A 116 2.97 10.47 2.65
C SER A 116 3.47 11.89 2.44
N TYR A 117 4.21 12.11 1.35
CA TYR A 117 4.69 13.41 0.89
C TYR A 117 4.19 13.66 -0.53
N TYR A 118 3.93 14.92 -0.84
CA TYR A 118 3.22 15.31 -2.05
C TYR A 118 3.99 16.38 -2.82
N SER A 119 3.96 16.32 -4.15
CA SER A 119 4.46 17.40 -5.01
C SER A 119 3.68 18.68 -4.76
N GLY A 120 4.41 19.80 -4.65
CA GLY A 120 3.84 21.12 -4.33
C GLY A 120 4.92 22.16 -4.08
N SER A 121 4.56 23.26 -3.43
CA SER A 121 5.45 24.43 -3.20
C SER A 121 6.69 24.15 -2.36
N ALA A 122 6.73 23.04 -1.62
CA ALA A 122 7.91 22.63 -0.85
C ALA A 122 9.06 22.11 -1.73
N TRP A 123 8.78 21.78 -2.99
CA TRP A 123 9.77 21.26 -3.93
C TRP A 123 10.68 22.40 -4.42
N LYS A 124 11.91 22.04 -4.79
CA LYS A 124 12.87 22.94 -5.45
C LYS A 124 12.89 22.66 -6.95
N ALA A 125 13.23 23.67 -7.75
CA ALA A 125 13.27 23.53 -9.19
C ALA A 125 14.37 24.36 -9.86
N LYS A 126 14.82 23.89 -11.03
CA LYS A 126 15.60 24.65 -12.01
C LYS A 126 15.21 24.23 -13.43
N PRO A 127 15.13 25.17 -14.39
CA PRO A 127 14.90 24.84 -15.80
C PRO A 127 16.15 24.20 -16.45
N THR A 128 17.35 24.58 -15.98
CA THR A 128 18.63 24.09 -16.49
C THR A 128 19.61 23.76 -15.37
N VAL A 129 20.45 22.75 -15.61
CA VAL A 129 21.52 22.30 -14.72
C VAL A 129 22.81 22.11 -15.50
N GLY A 130 23.95 22.42 -14.87
CA GLY A 130 25.27 22.30 -15.51
C GLY A 130 26.03 21.01 -15.18
N ASN A 131 25.47 20.15 -14.32
CA ASN A 131 26.05 18.87 -13.90
C ASN A 131 24.94 17.98 -13.34
N ASN A 132 25.31 16.76 -12.89
CA ASN A 132 24.39 15.78 -12.34
C ASN A 132 24.53 15.56 -10.82
N SER A 133 25.14 16.48 -10.05
CA SER A 133 25.28 16.30 -8.60
C SER A 133 23.95 16.45 -7.84
N TRP A 134 22.95 17.07 -8.48
CA TRP A 134 21.61 17.32 -7.94
C TRP A 134 20.78 16.07 -7.66
N LYS A 135 21.17 14.90 -8.15
CA LYS A 135 20.50 13.62 -7.80
C LYS A 135 20.99 13.03 -6.49
N ASN A 136 22.15 13.45 -5.98
CA ASN A 136 22.80 12.82 -4.84
C ASN A 136 22.29 13.36 -3.48
N LYS A 137 22.44 12.55 -2.44
CA LYS A 137 22.29 12.97 -1.04
C LYS A 137 23.34 14.04 -0.70
N GLY A 138 22.99 14.99 0.16
CA GLY A 138 23.92 16.05 0.63
C GLY A 138 24.25 17.11 -0.44
N ARG A 139 23.45 17.19 -1.51
CA ARG A 139 23.59 18.20 -2.59
C ARG A 139 23.35 19.63 -2.08
N ASP A 140 24.08 20.58 -2.66
CA ASP A 140 23.85 22.01 -2.42
C ASP A 140 22.62 22.52 -3.17
N LEU A 141 21.63 22.99 -2.40
CA LEU A 141 20.38 23.57 -2.90
C LEU A 141 20.30 25.09 -2.75
N SER A 142 21.37 25.75 -2.29
CA SER A 142 21.40 27.19 -1.99
C SER A 142 21.01 28.07 -3.20
N GLN A 143 21.38 27.61 -4.41
CA GLN A 143 21.10 28.30 -5.67
C GLN A 143 19.80 27.85 -6.35
N TRP A 144 18.95 27.04 -5.69
CA TRP A 144 17.73 26.49 -6.30
C TRP A 144 16.49 27.30 -5.93
N GLY A 145 15.66 27.59 -6.95
CA GLY A 145 14.35 28.21 -6.78
C GLY A 145 13.32 27.22 -6.20
N GLY A 146 12.17 27.74 -5.75
CA GLY A 146 11.02 26.90 -5.45
C GLY A 146 10.35 26.40 -6.73
N ALA A 147 9.79 25.19 -6.69
CA ALA A 147 8.95 24.70 -7.76
C ALA A 147 7.68 25.52 -7.84
N THR A 148 7.29 25.89 -9.05
CA THR A 148 6.00 26.54 -9.28
C THR A 148 4.91 25.48 -9.21
N THR A 149 3.77 25.80 -8.59
CA THR A 149 2.61 24.90 -8.59
C THR A 149 1.67 25.30 -9.72
N LEU A 150 1.32 24.35 -10.57
CA LEU A 150 0.35 24.56 -11.64
C LEU A 150 -1.07 24.41 -11.09
N ASN A 151 -1.99 25.28 -11.52
CA ASN A 151 -3.36 25.30 -11.06
C ASN A 151 -4.26 24.28 -11.81
N TYR A 152 -3.79 23.04 -11.90
CA TYR A 152 -4.54 21.92 -12.48
C TYR A 152 -5.05 20.98 -11.38
N ALA A 153 -6.23 20.39 -11.60
CA ALA A 153 -6.75 19.37 -10.71
C ALA A 153 -5.86 18.12 -10.75
N SER A 154 -5.64 17.46 -9.62
CA SER A 154 -4.77 16.28 -9.52
C SER A 154 -5.34 15.04 -10.23
N ASN A 155 -6.59 15.09 -10.68
CA ASN A 155 -7.25 14.07 -11.50
C ASN A 155 -7.27 14.42 -13.00
N LYS A 156 -6.50 15.42 -13.42
CA LYS A 156 -6.35 15.81 -14.82
C LYS A 156 -4.88 16.02 -15.16
N LEU A 157 -4.54 15.76 -16.42
CA LEU A 157 -3.30 16.24 -17.01
C LEU A 157 -3.38 17.76 -17.25
N PRO A 158 -2.23 18.48 -17.32
CA PRO A 158 -2.19 19.86 -17.78
C PRO A 158 -2.89 20.09 -19.13
N SER A 159 -2.85 19.12 -20.06
CA SER A 159 -3.65 19.11 -21.30
C SER A 159 -5.17 19.11 -21.10
N GLY A 160 -5.66 18.92 -19.87
CA GLY A 160 -7.08 18.87 -19.51
C GLY A 160 -7.71 17.47 -19.60
N ALA A 161 -6.99 16.48 -20.15
CA ALA A 161 -7.42 15.09 -20.20
C ALA A 161 -7.52 14.47 -18.80
N ALA A 162 -8.35 13.43 -18.65
CA ALA A 162 -8.50 12.72 -17.39
C ALA A 162 -7.22 11.96 -17.02
N LEU A 163 -6.78 12.08 -15.77
CA LEU A 163 -5.72 11.25 -15.21
C LEU A 163 -6.37 10.09 -14.44
N THR A 164 -6.07 8.86 -14.84
CA THR A 164 -6.60 7.64 -14.20
C THR A 164 -5.45 6.78 -13.68
N GLY A 165 -5.72 5.98 -12.64
CA GLY A 165 -4.75 5.03 -12.08
C GLY A 165 -3.67 5.63 -11.18
N PHE A 166 -3.68 6.95 -10.91
CA PHE A 166 -2.85 7.58 -9.88
C PHE A 166 -3.39 7.33 -8.47
N ALA A 167 -2.58 7.58 -7.45
CA ALA A 167 -2.96 7.42 -6.04
C ALA A 167 -4.31 8.11 -5.75
N ALA A 168 -5.26 7.32 -5.24
CA ALA A 168 -6.58 7.85 -4.87
C ALA A 168 -6.45 8.91 -3.78
N ASN A 169 -7.27 9.96 -3.86
CA ASN A 169 -7.28 11.08 -2.90
C ASN A 169 -5.92 11.78 -2.73
N THR A 170 -5.06 11.75 -3.74
CA THR A 170 -3.76 12.41 -3.67
C THR A 170 -3.90 13.91 -3.38
N GLN A 171 -3.02 14.41 -2.51
CA GLN A 171 -2.86 15.85 -2.25
C GLN A 171 -1.78 16.47 -3.15
N ALA A 172 -1.13 15.66 -4.00
CA ALA A 172 -0.12 16.10 -4.94
C ALA A 172 -0.67 17.18 -5.88
N LYS A 173 0.19 18.14 -6.19
CA LYS A 173 -0.04 19.19 -7.17
C LYS A 173 0.96 19.05 -8.30
N TRP A 174 0.53 19.39 -9.51
CA TRP A 174 1.42 19.49 -10.65
C TRP A 174 2.47 20.57 -10.39
N ILE A 175 3.76 20.23 -10.54
CA ILE A 175 4.88 21.15 -10.28
C ILE A 175 5.89 21.17 -11.43
N TRP A 176 6.64 22.27 -11.52
CA TRP A 176 7.61 22.54 -12.59
C TRP A 176 8.55 23.73 -12.26
N SER A 177 9.43 24.10 -13.20
CA SER A 177 10.47 25.14 -13.03
C SER A 177 9.99 26.58 -13.13
N GLY A 178 9.01 26.90 -13.99
CA GLY A 178 8.40 28.24 -14.01
C GLY A 178 7.73 28.69 -15.30
N ALA A 179 8.32 28.46 -16.49
CA ALA A 179 7.80 29.00 -17.77
C ALA A 179 7.28 27.93 -18.72
N GLU A 180 6.12 28.16 -19.38
CA GLU A 180 5.40 27.15 -20.23
C GLU A 180 6.19 26.77 -21.47
N THR A 181 7.29 27.48 -21.69
CA THR A 181 8.26 27.28 -22.77
C THR A 181 9.49 26.48 -22.36
N ASP A 182 9.68 26.16 -21.08
CA ASP A 182 10.83 25.38 -20.61
C ASP A 182 10.76 23.96 -21.20
N PRO A 183 11.74 23.46 -21.96
CA PRO A 183 11.67 22.10 -22.51
C PRO A 183 11.94 21.02 -21.45
N THR A 184 12.56 21.43 -20.33
CA THR A 184 12.99 20.55 -19.24
C THR A 184 12.85 21.25 -17.89
N ALA A 185 12.54 20.47 -16.85
CA ALA A 185 12.63 20.92 -15.46
C ALA A 185 13.31 19.87 -14.60
N VAL A 186 14.26 20.30 -13.77
CA VAL A 186 14.83 19.47 -12.71
C VAL A 186 14.15 19.85 -11.40
N LEU A 187 13.52 18.89 -10.75
CA LEU A 187 12.65 19.06 -9.59
C LEU A 187 13.16 18.20 -8.43
N LEU A 188 13.25 18.77 -7.24
CA LEU A 188 13.90 18.13 -6.11
C LEU A 188 13.07 18.24 -4.84
N PHE A 189 13.04 17.16 -4.07
CA PHE A 189 12.49 17.12 -2.72
C PHE A 189 13.39 16.30 -1.82
N THR A 190 13.47 16.70 -0.56
CA THR A 190 14.25 16.00 0.46
C THR A 190 13.38 15.84 1.68
N PHE A 191 13.35 14.62 2.21
CA PHE A 191 12.81 14.34 3.53
C PHE A 191 13.77 13.46 4.31
N ASN A 192 13.63 13.45 5.64
CA ASN A 192 14.46 12.66 6.52
C ASN A 192 13.61 11.61 7.23
N VAL A 193 14.06 10.36 7.15
CA VAL A 193 13.56 9.25 7.96
C VAL A 193 14.49 9.16 9.16
N LYS A 194 14.06 9.63 10.33
CA LYS A 194 14.93 9.66 11.51
C LYS A 194 14.11 9.52 12.78
N ALA A 195 14.77 9.09 13.85
CA ALA A 195 14.21 9.12 15.17
C ALA A 195 13.79 10.54 15.58
N GLU A 196 12.71 10.63 16.33
CA GLU A 196 12.36 11.80 17.13
C GLU A 196 12.84 11.59 18.57
N GLY A 197 12.74 12.61 19.43
CA GLY A 197 13.03 12.44 20.85
C GLY A 197 14.51 12.32 21.19
N PHE A 198 14.80 11.61 22.29
CA PHE A 198 16.16 11.40 22.78
C PHE A 198 17.07 10.73 21.74
N GLY A 199 16.53 9.83 20.90
CA GLY A 199 17.27 9.14 19.85
C GLY A 199 17.51 9.92 18.56
N ALA A 200 17.13 11.20 18.46
CA ALA A 200 17.17 11.99 17.22
C ALA A 200 18.55 12.11 16.53
N ASN A 201 19.64 11.82 17.25
CA ASN A 201 21.00 11.82 16.72
C ASN A 201 21.46 10.45 16.17
N THR A 202 20.61 9.42 16.21
CA THR A 202 20.95 8.08 15.73
C THR A 202 21.07 8.07 14.22
N THR A 203 22.22 7.64 13.71
CA THR A 203 22.53 7.55 12.26
C THR A 203 22.67 6.11 11.77
N GLY A 204 22.89 5.15 12.67
CA GLY A 204 22.97 3.75 12.29
C GLY A 204 24.15 3.46 11.35
N GLY A 205 23.85 2.70 10.30
CA GLY A 205 24.78 2.33 9.23
C GLY A 205 24.91 3.32 8.07
N ASP A 206 24.41 4.57 8.20
CA ASP A 206 24.37 5.55 7.09
C ASP A 206 25.77 5.90 6.54
N ALA A 207 26.80 5.87 7.37
CA ALA A 207 28.19 6.12 6.95
C ALA A 207 28.83 4.94 6.19
N GLY A 208 28.10 3.86 5.99
CA GLY A 208 28.59 2.57 5.54
C GLY A 208 28.03 2.09 4.20
N ASN A 209 28.39 0.86 3.83
CA ASN A 209 27.84 0.22 2.65
C ASN A 209 26.39 -0.24 2.89
N ILE A 210 25.61 -0.24 1.82
CA ILE A 210 24.30 -0.89 1.80
C ILE A 210 24.48 -2.31 1.25
N VAL A 211 23.93 -3.30 1.96
CA VAL A 211 23.96 -4.72 1.57
C VAL A 211 22.56 -5.31 1.62
N ILE A 212 22.27 -6.26 0.73
CA ILE A 212 21.06 -7.09 0.83
C ILE A 212 21.43 -8.40 1.55
N ALA A 213 20.72 -8.71 2.63
CA ALA A 213 20.87 -9.95 3.38
C ALA A 213 19.63 -10.82 3.20
N SER A 214 19.73 -11.85 2.35
CA SER A 214 18.60 -12.71 1.98
C SER A 214 18.53 -14.01 2.78
N ASP A 215 19.28 -14.13 3.89
CA ASP A 215 19.26 -15.29 4.79
C ASP A 215 19.77 -14.90 6.19
N THR A 216 19.47 -15.75 7.19
CA THR A 216 19.79 -15.49 8.60
C THR A 216 21.29 -15.49 8.91
N ALA A 217 22.11 -16.21 8.15
CA ALA A 217 23.56 -16.26 8.35
C ALA A 217 24.21 -14.96 7.88
N THR A 218 23.78 -14.43 6.73
CA THR A 218 24.22 -13.14 6.19
C THR A 218 23.78 -11.98 7.08
N ILE A 219 22.53 -11.99 7.58
CA ILE A 219 22.06 -11.00 8.57
C ILE A 219 22.98 -11.02 9.80
N ARG A 220 23.18 -12.20 10.40
CA ARG A 220 24.05 -12.35 11.59
C ARG A 220 25.46 -11.83 11.35
N LYS A 221 26.07 -12.20 10.21
CA LYS A 221 27.42 -11.78 9.81
C LYS A 221 27.56 -10.27 9.83
N HIS A 222 26.61 -9.54 9.22
CA HIS A 222 26.69 -8.09 9.14
C HIS A 222 26.35 -7.40 10.47
N MET A 223 25.42 -7.94 11.27
CA MET A 223 25.14 -7.40 12.61
C MET A 223 26.35 -7.49 13.55
N GLN A 224 27.21 -8.50 13.36
CA GLN A 224 28.40 -8.74 14.17
C GLN A 224 29.69 -8.12 13.60
N SER A 225 29.65 -7.48 12.42
CA SER A 225 30.84 -6.87 11.81
C SER A 225 31.20 -5.53 12.46
N ASN A 226 32.48 -5.13 12.37
CA ASN A 226 32.90 -3.80 12.84
C ASN A 226 32.57 -2.67 11.85
N ASP A 227 32.19 -3.01 10.62
CA ASP A 227 31.88 -2.03 9.58
C ASP A 227 30.60 -1.27 9.89
N ALA A 228 30.51 0.00 9.50
CA ALA A 228 29.21 0.64 9.38
C ALA A 228 28.46 0.00 8.20
N VAL A 229 27.22 -0.45 8.41
CA VAL A 229 26.46 -1.16 7.35
C VAL A 229 24.96 -0.89 7.48
N THR A 230 24.33 -0.57 6.36
CA THR A 230 22.88 -0.66 6.19
C THR A 230 22.52 -2.01 5.57
N ILE A 231 21.81 -2.82 6.33
CA ILE A 231 21.44 -4.21 6.03
C ILE A 231 19.98 -4.22 5.63
N LEU A 232 19.73 -4.41 4.34
CA LEU A 232 18.39 -4.54 3.77
C LEU A 232 17.97 -5.99 3.79
N VAL A 233 16.81 -6.26 4.36
CA VAL A 233 16.24 -7.60 4.44
C VAL A 233 14.98 -7.64 3.58
N PRO A 234 14.97 -8.40 2.47
CA PRO A 234 13.78 -8.55 1.64
C PRO A 234 12.55 -9.01 2.43
N GLU A 235 11.36 -8.76 1.90
CA GLU A 235 10.11 -9.27 2.49
C GLU A 235 10.16 -10.80 2.58
N GLY A 236 9.78 -11.31 3.75
CA GLY A 236 9.70 -12.75 4.01
C GLY A 236 9.93 -13.11 5.46
N THR A 237 9.93 -14.41 5.74
CA THR A 237 10.18 -14.94 7.08
C THR A 237 11.59 -15.52 7.18
N TYR A 238 12.28 -15.19 8.26
CA TYR A 238 13.66 -15.58 8.55
C TYR A 238 13.72 -16.27 9.91
N ASP A 239 13.82 -17.60 9.93
CA ASP A 239 13.79 -18.41 11.16
C ASP A 239 15.20 -18.55 11.77
N PHE A 240 15.41 -17.93 12.94
CA PHE A 240 16.66 -17.96 13.71
C PHE A 240 16.68 -19.03 14.80
N ARG A 241 15.58 -19.78 14.99
CA ARG A 241 15.47 -20.74 16.08
C ARG A 241 16.46 -21.89 15.92
N LYS A 242 17.21 -22.14 16.98
CA LYS A 242 18.11 -23.30 17.12
C LYS A 242 17.75 -24.06 18.39
N PHE A 243 17.04 -25.17 18.24
CA PHE A 243 16.51 -25.92 19.37
C PHE A 243 17.62 -26.58 20.20
N VAL A 244 17.52 -26.41 21.51
CA VAL A 244 18.38 -27.02 22.52
C VAL A 244 17.52 -27.57 23.65
N ASP A 245 18.11 -28.45 24.47
CA ASP A 245 17.49 -28.85 25.73
C ASP A 245 17.59 -27.70 26.73
N ALA A 246 16.44 -27.17 27.20
CA ALA A 246 16.46 -25.95 27.99
C ALA A 246 17.07 -26.20 29.38
N ALA A 247 16.75 -27.33 30.00
CA ALA A 247 17.26 -27.70 31.33
C ALA A 247 18.79 -27.87 31.31
N THR A 248 19.33 -28.58 30.32
CA THR A 248 20.79 -28.72 30.12
C THR A 248 21.45 -27.36 29.86
N SER A 249 20.83 -26.51 29.04
CA SER A 249 21.37 -25.19 28.72
C SER A 249 21.42 -24.29 29.95
N ALA A 250 20.35 -24.27 30.76
CA ALA A 250 20.30 -23.52 32.01
C ALA A 250 21.33 -24.03 33.04
N ALA A 251 21.45 -25.35 33.21
CA ALA A 251 22.42 -25.94 34.13
C ALA A 251 23.87 -25.55 33.81
N ASN A 252 24.21 -25.47 32.51
CA ASN A 252 25.53 -25.01 32.05
C ASN A 252 25.81 -23.53 32.38
N SER A 253 24.76 -22.72 32.53
CA SER A 253 24.84 -21.31 32.94
C SER A 253 24.69 -21.12 34.46
N GLY A 254 24.62 -22.21 35.24
CA GLY A 254 24.40 -22.14 36.69
C GLY A 254 22.96 -21.81 37.08
N TRP A 255 22.00 -21.98 36.18
CA TRP A 255 20.58 -21.68 36.36
C TRP A 255 19.74 -22.96 36.35
N THR A 256 18.47 -22.86 36.74
CA THR A 256 17.54 -24.00 36.84
C THR A 256 16.19 -23.63 36.25
N TRP A 257 15.69 -24.42 35.30
CA TRP A 257 14.29 -24.31 34.90
C TRP A 257 13.38 -24.98 35.91
N CYS A 258 12.31 -24.28 36.26
CA CYS A 258 11.35 -24.68 37.27
C CYS A 258 9.95 -24.73 36.66
N LYS A 259 9.17 -25.74 37.02
CA LYS A 259 7.81 -25.94 36.53
C LYS A 259 6.78 -26.00 37.65
N SER A 260 5.57 -25.56 37.34
CA SER A 260 4.38 -25.74 38.18
C SER A 260 3.12 -25.88 37.33
N SER A 261 2.01 -26.32 37.93
CA SER A 261 0.70 -26.27 37.28
C SER A 261 0.13 -24.86 37.39
N CYS A 262 -0.51 -24.38 36.32
CA CYS A 262 -1.18 -23.08 36.33
C CYS A 262 -2.35 -22.98 37.32
N GLY A 263 -2.87 -24.09 37.88
CA GLY A 263 -3.88 -24.05 38.94
C GLY A 263 -5.19 -23.37 38.50
N ASN A 264 -5.74 -22.47 39.33
CA ASN A 264 -7.05 -21.79 39.11
C ASN A 264 -7.00 -20.59 38.14
N THR A 265 -6.10 -20.57 37.16
CA THR A 265 -5.99 -19.47 36.19
C THR A 265 -6.78 -19.75 34.90
N VAL A 266 -6.78 -18.77 33.97
CA VAL A 266 -7.47 -18.86 32.67
C VAL A 266 -7.00 -20.09 31.89
N ASN A 267 -5.69 -20.33 31.85
CA ASN A 267 -5.08 -21.49 31.22
C ASN A 267 -4.68 -22.56 32.25
N SER A 268 -5.64 -23.01 33.07
CA SER A 268 -5.43 -23.98 34.17
C SER A 268 -4.74 -25.29 33.76
N ASN A 269 -4.91 -25.71 32.51
CA ASN A 269 -4.30 -26.92 31.96
C ASN A 269 -2.85 -26.73 31.47
N ASN A 270 -2.35 -25.49 31.42
CA ASN A 270 -0.98 -25.23 31.00
C ASN A 270 0.00 -25.59 32.13
N THR A 271 1.22 -25.92 31.71
CA THR A 271 2.36 -25.98 32.62
C THR A 271 3.07 -24.64 32.58
N PHE A 272 3.27 -24.05 33.75
CA PHE A 272 4.08 -22.85 33.92
C PHE A 272 5.56 -23.22 33.97
N TYR A 273 6.40 -22.55 33.19
CA TYR A 273 7.85 -22.69 33.23
C TYR A 273 8.52 -21.34 33.49
N ARG A 274 9.39 -21.27 34.49
CA ARG A 274 10.16 -20.05 34.81
C ARG A 274 11.58 -20.40 35.20
N ILE A 275 12.53 -19.55 34.82
CA ILE A 275 13.93 -19.76 35.17
C ILE A 275 14.21 -19.28 36.60
N SER A 276 14.95 -20.08 37.35
CA SER A 276 15.57 -19.67 38.62
C SER A 276 17.05 -19.44 38.39
N PHE A 277 17.55 -18.27 38.75
CA PHE A 277 18.98 -17.95 38.71
C PHE A 277 19.79 -18.60 39.84
N THR A 278 19.23 -19.64 40.48
CA THR A 278 19.90 -20.47 41.48
C THR A 278 20.25 -21.83 40.88
N GLN A 279 21.50 -22.25 40.99
CA GLN A 279 21.95 -23.52 40.42
C GLN A 279 21.32 -24.72 41.14
N ASN A 280 20.81 -25.69 40.36
CA ASN A 280 20.19 -26.93 40.84
C ASN A 280 19.07 -26.72 41.89
N SER A 281 18.33 -25.62 41.82
CA SER A 281 17.28 -25.29 42.78
C SER A 281 16.24 -24.33 42.21
N CYS A 282 15.00 -24.49 42.67
CA CYS A 282 13.90 -23.53 42.42
C CYS A 282 13.69 -22.55 43.57
N SER A 283 14.54 -22.57 44.59
CA SER A 283 14.39 -21.75 45.80
C SER A 283 14.49 -20.23 45.57
N GLY A 284 15.01 -19.81 44.42
CA GLY A 284 15.04 -18.40 44.03
C GLY A 284 13.68 -17.85 43.57
N LEU A 285 12.68 -18.72 43.42
CA LEU A 285 11.33 -18.34 43.00
C LEU A 285 10.38 -18.29 44.21
N SER A 286 9.42 -17.37 44.14
CA SER A 286 8.37 -17.24 45.15
C SER A 286 7.25 -18.27 44.98
N GLU A 287 7.13 -18.80 43.77
CA GLU A 287 6.13 -19.74 43.33
C GLU A 287 6.47 -21.17 43.76
N GLN A 288 5.47 -21.94 44.18
CA GLN A 288 5.64 -23.36 44.44
C GLN A 288 5.94 -24.10 43.13
N THR A 289 7.19 -24.51 42.96
CA THR A 289 7.72 -25.06 41.71
C THR A 289 8.61 -26.27 41.97
N THR A 290 8.80 -27.08 40.93
CA THR A 290 9.69 -28.24 40.93
C THR A 290 10.70 -28.14 39.79
N MET A 291 11.88 -28.73 39.92
CA MET A 291 12.89 -28.68 38.87
C MET A 291 12.45 -29.43 37.62
N VAL A 292 12.81 -28.88 36.47
CA VAL A 292 12.63 -29.51 35.17
C VAL A 292 13.78 -30.46 34.88
N SER A 293 13.48 -31.66 34.39
CA SER A 293 14.51 -32.66 34.05
C SER A 293 15.11 -32.43 32.66
N ALA A 294 16.34 -32.88 32.45
CA ALA A 294 16.95 -32.89 31.11
C ALA A 294 16.08 -33.69 30.13
N GLY A 295 15.87 -33.14 28.92
CA GLY A 295 15.03 -33.70 27.87
C GLY A 295 13.55 -33.33 27.96
N GLU A 296 13.10 -32.69 29.05
CA GLU A 296 11.68 -32.44 29.29
C GLU A 296 11.13 -31.26 28.47
N ILE A 297 11.92 -30.21 28.29
CA ILE A 297 11.51 -29.01 27.56
C ILE A 297 12.59 -28.56 26.59
N LYS A 298 12.15 -28.04 25.44
CA LYS A 298 13.04 -27.39 24.48
C LYS A 298 12.99 -25.88 24.65
N SER A 299 14.12 -25.24 24.43
CA SER A 299 14.19 -23.81 24.12
C SER A 299 14.89 -23.65 22.77
N TRP A 300 14.84 -22.46 22.20
CA TRP A 300 15.74 -22.09 21.12
C TRP A 300 16.78 -21.09 21.61
N SER A 301 18.02 -21.29 21.15
CA SER A 301 19.20 -20.48 21.49
C SER A 301 19.59 -19.60 20.30
N ASN A 302 19.18 -18.33 20.37
CA ASN A 302 19.08 -17.44 19.21
C ASN A 302 19.53 -15.99 19.52
N TRP A 303 20.39 -15.83 20.52
CA TRP A 303 21.00 -14.57 20.91
C TRP A 303 21.98 -14.12 19.81
N ILE A 304 21.78 -12.90 19.30
CA ILE A 304 22.66 -12.28 18.32
C ILE A 304 23.17 -10.96 18.91
N THR A 305 24.45 -10.98 19.23
CA THR A 305 25.18 -9.80 19.68
C THR A 305 25.39 -8.86 18.51
N THR A 306 25.39 -7.55 18.78
CA THR A 306 25.50 -6.54 17.72
C THR A 306 26.65 -5.57 17.99
N LYS A 307 27.35 -5.20 16.93
CA LYS A 307 28.33 -4.10 16.97
C LYS A 307 27.64 -2.78 16.67
N GLY A 308 28.33 -1.67 16.91
CA GLY A 308 27.78 -0.36 16.61
C GLY A 308 27.73 0.00 15.13
N ASN A 309 27.00 1.06 14.79
CA ASN A 309 26.82 1.62 13.45
C ASN A 309 26.11 0.68 12.46
N LYS A 310 24.98 0.09 12.89
CA LYS A 310 24.15 -0.81 12.06
C LYS A 310 22.79 -0.19 11.77
N SER A 311 22.29 -0.37 10.56
CA SER A 311 20.88 -0.16 10.25
C SER A 311 20.31 -1.46 9.70
N LEU A 312 19.53 -2.21 10.49
CA LEU A 312 18.80 -3.39 10.02
C LEU A 312 17.40 -2.96 9.59
N VAL A 313 17.11 -3.07 8.29
CA VAL A 313 15.89 -2.51 7.69
C VAL A 313 15.17 -3.58 6.89
N GLY A 314 13.94 -3.92 7.29
CA GLY A 314 13.03 -4.70 6.45
C GLY A 314 12.61 -3.90 5.22
N MET A 315 12.68 -4.50 4.05
CA MET A 315 12.30 -3.85 2.78
C MET A 315 10.79 -3.86 2.59
N GLY A 316 10.25 -2.87 1.89
CA GLY A 316 8.84 -2.84 1.50
C GLY A 316 7.90 -2.90 2.70
N ARG A 317 7.02 -3.91 2.74
CA ARG A 317 6.11 -4.20 3.85
C ARG A 317 6.78 -4.84 5.07
N GLY A 318 8.11 -4.96 5.06
CA GLY A 318 8.93 -5.38 6.18
C GLY A 318 9.30 -6.87 6.16
N ALA A 319 10.14 -7.26 7.13
CA ALA A 319 10.70 -8.60 7.22
C ALA A 319 10.40 -9.25 8.59
N ASN A 320 10.08 -10.53 8.57
CA ASN A 320 9.63 -11.27 9.75
C ASN A 320 10.80 -12.08 10.35
N MET A 321 11.24 -11.68 11.54
CA MET A 321 12.36 -12.27 12.25
C MET A 321 11.89 -13.27 13.31
N ARG A 322 11.83 -14.51 12.82
CA ARG A 322 11.63 -15.78 13.50
C ARG A 322 12.48 -16.06 14.72
N GLY A 323 12.00 -15.85 15.94
CA GLY A 323 12.67 -16.32 17.15
C GLY A 323 14.11 -15.87 17.19
N VAL A 324 14.35 -14.56 17.08
CA VAL A 324 15.65 -13.91 17.25
C VAL A 324 15.64 -13.10 18.53
N SER A 325 16.76 -13.10 19.24
CA SER A 325 16.99 -12.23 20.39
C SER A 325 18.13 -11.28 20.04
N TRP A 326 17.83 -10.00 19.85
CA TRP A 326 18.84 -8.98 19.53
C TRP A 326 19.44 -8.43 20.80
N SER A 327 20.72 -8.75 21.03
CA SER A 327 21.44 -8.38 22.25
C SER A 327 22.43 -7.24 21.96
N ASN A 328 22.13 -6.04 22.46
CA ASN A 328 22.94 -4.84 22.26
C ASN A 328 23.70 -4.52 23.55
N ARG A 329 24.96 -4.96 23.65
CA ARG A 329 25.75 -4.85 24.88
C ARG A 329 26.85 -3.80 24.78
N SER A 330 26.96 -2.93 25.78
CA SER A 330 27.97 -1.87 25.80
C SER A 330 29.40 -2.44 25.78
N TYR A 331 29.65 -3.52 26.52
CA TYR A 331 30.94 -4.21 26.57
C TYR A 331 31.27 -5.00 25.30
N GLU A 332 30.29 -5.18 24.41
CA GLU A 332 30.52 -5.73 23.05
C GLU A 332 30.62 -4.65 21.99
N GLY A 333 30.48 -3.37 22.37
CA GLY A 333 30.63 -2.21 21.49
C GLY A 333 29.35 -1.82 20.73
N ALA A 334 28.18 -2.25 21.18
CA ALA A 334 26.90 -1.82 20.62
C ALA A 334 26.67 -0.33 20.91
N LYS A 335 26.33 0.44 19.87
CA LYS A 335 25.94 1.87 19.92
C LYS A 335 25.55 2.34 18.52
N ASN A 336 24.78 3.41 18.40
CA ASN A 336 24.41 3.99 17.10
C ASN A 336 23.78 2.95 16.16
N ASN A 337 22.72 2.27 16.62
CA ASN A 337 22.07 1.20 15.85
C ASN A 337 20.60 1.53 15.56
N ILE A 338 20.14 1.14 14.36
CA ILE A 338 18.75 1.31 13.91
C ILE A 338 18.18 -0.07 13.57
N TYR A 339 16.99 -0.36 14.06
CA TYR A 339 16.18 -1.52 13.70
C TYR A 339 14.84 -0.98 13.20
N ARG A 340 14.52 -1.21 11.92
CA ARG A 340 13.35 -0.60 11.29
C ARG A 340 12.56 -1.58 10.44
N ASN A 341 11.24 -1.54 10.55
CA ASN A 341 10.32 -2.26 9.67
C ASN A 341 10.45 -3.80 9.79
N LEU A 342 10.42 -4.32 11.02
CA LEU A 342 10.67 -5.73 11.33
C LEU A 342 9.57 -6.29 12.22
N ALA A 343 9.21 -7.56 12.05
CA ALA A 343 8.50 -8.30 13.10
C ALA A 343 9.49 -9.13 13.92
N LEU A 344 9.49 -8.99 15.23
CA LEU A 344 10.25 -9.82 16.16
C LEU A 344 9.25 -10.68 16.93
N TYR A 345 9.28 -12.01 16.75
CA TYR A 345 8.27 -12.87 17.35
C TYR A 345 8.74 -14.29 17.61
N ASP A 346 8.00 -15.03 18.44
CA ASP A 346 8.27 -16.43 18.79
C ASP A 346 9.66 -16.61 19.42
N VAL A 347 9.93 -15.87 20.49
CA VAL A 347 11.14 -15.98 21.32
C VAL A 347 10.76 -16.69 22.61
N ASN A 348 10.92 -18.01 22.64
CA ASN A 348 10.63 -18.91 23.75
C ASN A 348 9.32 -18.60 24.52
N PRO A 349 8.17 -18.35 23.85
CA PRO A 349 6.97 -17.83 24.51
C PRO A 349 6.40 -18.74 25.60
N HIS A 350 6.75 -20.04 25.59
CA HIS A 350 6.34 -21.01 26.61
C HIS A 350 7.22 -21.05 27.86
N LEU A 351 8.26 -20.23 27.91
CA LEU A 351 9.19 -20.10 29.02
C LEU A 351 9.10 -18.66 29.52
N ILE A 352 9.00 -18.40 30.82
CA ILE A 352 9.13 -17.04 31.39
C ILE A 352 10.61 -16.77 31.64
N GLU A 353 11.10 -15.57 31.28
CA GLU A 353 12.52 -15.15 31.43
C GLU A 353 13.48 -16.05 30.62
N GLY A 354 12.98 -16.66 29.54
CA GLY A 354 13.68 -17.52 28.58
C GLY A 354 14.31 -16.79 27.40
N GLY A 355 14.22 -15.45 27.38
CA GLY A 355 14.97 -14.56 26.50
C GLY A 355 14.14 -13.40 25.96
N ASP A 356 14.78 -12.24 25.86
CA ASP A 356 14.18 -11.05 25.25
C ASP A 356 14.18 -11.15 23.73
N GLY A 357 13.19 -10.53 23.09
CA GLY A 357 13.27 -10.31 21.64
C GLY A 357 14.27 -9.21 21.30
N LEU A 358 14.37 -8.19 22.17
CA LEU A 358 15.28 -7.08 22.01
C LEU A 358 15.79 -6.63 23.38
N GLU A 359 17.08 -6.83 23.61
CA GLU A 359 17.79 -6.49 24.83
C GLU A 359 18.82 -5.40 24.53
N VAL A 360 18.88 -4.38 25.38
CA VAL A 360 19.98 -3.42 25.43
C VAL A 360 20.54 -3.42 26.85
N SER A 361 21.80 -3.81 26.98
CA SER A 361 22.45 -3.99 28.29
C SER A 361 23.72 -3.16 28.38
N GLY A 362 23.66 -2.11 29.19
CA GLY A 362 24.79 -1.30 29.61
C GLY A 362 25.13 -1.51 31.08
N SER A 363 25.98 -0.64 31.62
CA SER A 363 26.26 -0.58 33.06
C SER A 363 26.60 0.87 33.46
N GLY A 364 26.68 1.16 34.76
CA GLY A 364 27.14 2.46 35.26
C GLY A 364 28.43 2.93 34.59
N GLY A 365 28.39 4.11 33.95
CA GLY A 365 29.51 4.71 33.22
C GLY A 365 29.87 4.05 31.87
N LYS A 366 29.07 3.07 31.42
CA LYS A 366 29.22 2.37 30.13
C LYS A 366 27.85 2.15 29.50
N GLU A 367 27.16 3.25 29.24
CA GLU A 367 25.83 3.23 28.66
C GLU A 367 25.85 2.84 27.18
N VAL A 368 24.76 2.24 26.70
CA VAL A 368 24.55 2.07 25.26
C VAL A 368 23.89 3.33 24.71
N GLU A 369 24.56 3.96 23.74
CA GLU A 369 24.14 5.26 23.22
C GLU A 369 23.56 5.19 21.80
N ASN A 370 22.59 6.07 21.53
CA ASN A 370 22.02 6.34 20.20
C ASN A 370 21.41 5.08 19.56
N MET A 371 20.16 4.75 19.90
CA MET A 371 19.45 3.67 19.23
C MET A 371 18.06 4.09 18.79
N TRP A 372 17.62 3.49 17.69
CA TRP A 372 16.29 3.71 17.15
C TRP A 372 15.64 2.39 16.76
N PHE A 373 14.51 2.10 17.38
CA PHE A 373 13.65 0.97 17.08
C PHE A 373 12.35 1.53 16.47
N ASP A 374 12.09 1.25 15.20
CA ASP A 374 11.02 1.91 14.44
C ASP A 374 10.17 0.90 13.68
N HIS A 375 8.84 1.02 13.72
CA HIS A 375 7.95 0.12 12.98
C HIS A 375 8.25 -1.35 13.27
N ILE A 376 8.31 -1.69 14.56
CA ILE A 376 8.54 -3.05 15.04
C ILE A 376 7.21 -3.66 15.43
N SER A 377 6.88 -4.85 14.89
CA SER A 377 5.83 -5.69 15.48
C SER A 377 6.46 -6.68 16.45
N TYR A 378 5.87 -6.83 17.63
CA TYR A 378 6.48 -7.55 18.76
C TYR A 378 5.45 -8.45 19.44
N LYS A 379 5.66 -9.78 19.39
CA LYS A 379 4.67 -10.76 19.89
C LYS A 379 5.27 -12.12 20.25
N TRP A 380 4.68 -12.84 21.20
CA TRP A 380 5.16 -14.16 21.66
C TRP A 380 6.63 -14.10 22.09
N ILE A 381 6.91 -13.18 22.99
CA ILE A 381 8.23 -12.98 23.58
C ILE A 381 8.14 -13.42 25.04
N SER A 382 9.16 -14.15 25.47
CA SER A 382 9.26 -14.83 26.75
C SER A 382 9.37 -13.92 27.97
N ASP A 383 10.05 -12.78 27.80
CA ASP A 383 10.28 -11.78 28.82
C ASP A 383 9.80 -10.43 28.27
N GLY A 384 10.66 -9.67 27.60
CA GLY A 384 10.20 -8.43 26.99
C GLY A 384 11.21 -7.72 26.10
N MET A 385 11.02 -6.41 26.00
CA MET A 385 12.01 -5.48 25.45
C MET A 385 12.64 -4.70 26.58
N ASP A 386 13.88 -5.05 26.89
CA ASP A 386 14.63 -4.55 28.03
C ASP A 386 15.70 -3.55 27.59
N LEU A 387 15.72 -2.40 28.27
CA LEU A 387 16.51 -1.22 27.95
C LEU A 387 17.21 -0.71 29.21
N GLU A 388 18.38 -1.27 29.48
CA GLU A 388 19.14 -1.06 30.70
C GLU A 388 20.41 -0.21 30.45
N TYR A 389 20.57 0.87 31.22
CA TYR A 389 21.68 1.82 31.15
C TYR A 389 21.85 2.41 29.74
N VAL A 390 20.84 3.13 29.27
CA VAL A 390 20.75 3.59 27.87
C VAL A 390 20.59 5.09 27.72
N LYS A 391 21.24 5.67 26.71
CA LYS A 391 21.21 7.11 26.47
C LYS A 391 20.92 7.47 25.03
N GLY A 392 19.96 8.36 24.81
CA GLY A 392 19.62 8.79 23.46
C GLY A 392 18.91 7.70 22.68
N ILE A 393 17.85 7.12 23.27
CA ILE A 393 17.10 6.02 22.65
C ILE A 393 15.71 6.48 22.25
N THR A 394 15.23 5.99 21.11
CA THR A 394 13.84 6.13 20.70
C THR A 394 13.27 4.79 20.25
N VAL A 395 12.11 4.46 20.77
CA VAL A 395 11.22 3.41 20.27
C VAL A 395 10.02 4.13 19.66
N SER A 396 9.78 3.95 18.36
CA SER A 396 8.67 4.58 17.65
C SER A 396 7.89 3.61 16.79
N TYR A 397 6.59 3.89 16.63
CA TYR A 397 5.71 3.07 15.80
C TYR A 397 5.75 1.56 16.15
N LEU A 398 5.96 1.25 17.44
CA LEU A 398 5.96 -0.11 17.96
C LEU A 398 4.51 -0.61 18.02
N ASP A 399 4.30 -1.83 17.52
CA ASP A 399 3.09 -2.62 17.67
C ASP A 399 3.40 -3.81 18.58
N TYR A 400 3.00 -3.70 19.85
CA TYR A 400 3.28 -4.71 20.88
C TYR A 400 1.98 -5.44 21.28
N ASP A 401 1.95 -6.73 21.00
CA ASP A 401 0.88 -7.63 21.44
C ASP A 401 1.34 -8.47 22.64
N GLY A 402 0.79 -8.18 23.81
CA GLY A 402 1.10 -8.90 25.05
C GLY A 402 0.42 -10.26 25.19
N SER A 403 -0.39 -10.69 24.21
CA SER A 403 -1.00 -12.02 24.23
C SER A 403 0.04 -13.13 24.12
N ASN A 404 -0.04 -14.09 25.04
CA ASN A 404 0.79 -15.27 25.10
C ASN A 404 -0.02 -16.44 25.69
N GLU A 405 -0.58 -17.26 24.81
CA GLU A 405 -1.43 -18.39 25.16
C GLU A 405 -0.72 -19.51 25.94
N TYR A 406 0.62 -19.51 25.98
CA TYR A 406 1.39 -20.47 26.76
C TYR A 406 1.43 -20.14 28.25
N ASN A 407 1.23 -18.86 28.60
CA ASN A 407 1.25 -18.41 29.98
C ASN A 407 -0.06 -18.75 30.71
N CYS A 408 0.01 -18.87 32.05
CA CYS A 408 -1.14 -19.20 32.89
C CYS A 408 -2.29 -18.18 32.78
N TYR A 409 -1.96 -16.93 32.48
CA TYR A 409 -2.89 -15.80 32.44
C TYR A 409 -3.29 -15.40 31.02
N TYR A 410 -2.83 -16.12 29.99
CA TYR A 410 -2.96 -15.77 28.57
C TYR A 410 -2.15 -14.54 28.10
N TYR A 411 -1.51 -13.82 29.01
CA TYR A 411 -0.75 -12.61 28.71
C TYR A 411 0.65 -12.68 29.32
N ASP A 412 1.61 -11.99 28.71
CA ASP A 412 2.96 -11.89 29.22
C ASP A 412 3.09 -10.80 30.32
N PRO A 413 3.55 -11.15 31.54
CA PRO A 413 3.73 -10.17 32.61
C PRO A 413 4.98 -9.28 32.51
N TYR A 414 5.94 -9.56 31.61
CA TYR A 414 7.28 -8.96 31.65
C TYR A 414 7.60 -8.03 30.47
N MET A 415 6.65 -7.21 30.05
CA MET A 415 6.71 -6.55 28.73
C MET A 415 7.91 -5.62 28.46
N HIS A 416 8.20 -4.69 29.38
CA HIS A 416 9.29 -3.73 29.22
C HIS A 416 9.96 -3.40 30.55
N LEU A 417 11.25 -3.68 30.66
CA LEU A 417 12.11 -3.11 31.70
C LEU A 417 12.92 -1.93 31.13
N VAL A 418 12.90 -0.80 31.83
CA VAL A 418 13.65 0.40 31.47
C VAL A 418 14.43 0.88 32.68
N GLU A 419 15.74 0.71 32.67
CA GLU A 419 16.58 1.03 33.82
C GLU A 419 17.63 2.07 33.44
N THR A 420 17.76 3.12 34.25
CA THR A 420 18.75 4.21 34.05
C THR A 420 18.79 4.68 32.58
N ALA A 421 17.67 5.26 32.11
CA ALA A 421 17.43 5.49 30.69
C ALA A 421 17.12 6.95 30.32
N GLN A 422 17.67 7.44 29.21
CA GLN A 422 17.16 8.61 28.48
C GLN A 422 16.47 8.12 27.20
N LEU A 423 15.15 7.94 27.29
CA LEU A 423 14.38 7.13 26.34
C LEU A 423 13.08 7.83 25.93
N THR A 424 12.74 7.71 24.64
CA THR A 424 11.47 8.15 24.08
C THR A 424 10.67 6.95 23.59
N PHE A 425 9.41 6.83 23.98
CA PHE A 425 8.39 6.04 23.29
C PHE A 425 7.47 6.99 22.53
N ALA A 426 7.43 6.88 21.20
CA ALA A 426 6.68 7.78 20.33
C ALA A 426 5.74 7.01 19.41
N ASN A 427 4.44 7.30 19.44
CA ASN A 427 3.46 6.63 18.57
C ASN A 427 3.45 5.10 18.79
N VAL A 428 3.37 4.65 20.05
CA VAL A 428 3.42 3.23 20.39
C VAL A 428 2.04 2.66 20.66
N TYR A 429 1.76 1.51 20.07
CA TYR A 429 0.55 0.75 20.33
C TYR A 429 0.86 -0.47 21.20
N TRP A 430 0.34 -0.46 22.42
CA TRP A 430 0.38 -1.60 23.33
C TRP A 430 -1.01 -2.19 23.44
N HIS A 431 -1.18 -3.47 23.15
CA HIS A 431 -2.47 -4.12 23.28
C HIS A 431 -2.36 -5.49 23.92
N ASN A 432 -3.44 -5.92 24.57
CA ASN A 432 -3.47 -7.18 25.34
C ASN A 432 -2.34 -7.25 26.38
N SER A 433 -2.01 -6.11 26.98
CA SER A 433 -0.88 -5.98 27.91
C SER A 433 -1.22 -6.51 29.30
N PHE A 434 -0.27 -7.11 30.03
CA PHE A 434 -0.50 -7.47 31.43
C PHE A 434 0.01 -6.40 32.38
N GLY A 435 1.26 -5.98 32.27
CA GLY A 435 1.90 -5.00 33.16
C GLY A 435 3.07 -4.30 32.47
N ARG A 436 3.76 -3.38 33.15
CA ARG A 436 5.05 -2.85 32.69
C ARG A 436 5.00 -2.22 31.29
N VAL A 437 4.20 -1.18 31.16
CA VAL A 437 4.01 -0.40 29.94
C VAL A 437 4.49 1.06 30.12
N PRO A 438 5.81 1.30 30.33
CA PRO A 438 6.87 0.39 30.79
C PRO A 438 6.97 0.25 32.33
N LYS A 439 7.90 -0.58 32.83
CA LYS A 439 8.47 -0.46 34.18
C LYS A 439 9.76 0.35 34.11
N VAL A 440 9.86 1.44 34.87
CA VAL A 440 10.98 2.39 34.82
C VAL A 440 11.71 2.48 36.15
N THR A 441 13.01 2.25 36.17
CA THR A 441 13.83 2.34 37.38
C THR A 441 15.03 3.27 37.20
N SER A 442 15.53 3.83 38.31
CA SER A 442 16.87 4.43 38.35
C SER A 442 17.74 3.61 39.28
N GLU A 443 18.92 3.22 38.79
CA GLU A 443 19.84 2.37 39.52
C GLU A 443 20.90 3.14 40.31
N ALA A 444 21.33 2.55 41.42
CA ALA A 444 22.24 3.18 42.37
C ALA A 444 23.63 3.44 41.76
N ASP A 445 24.07 2.59 40.83
CA ASP A 445 25.32 2.72 40.09
C ASP A 445 25.16 3.48 38.75
N GLY A 446 23.94 3.82 38.35
CA GLY A 446 23.67 4.57 37.12
C GLY A 446 24.21 6.01 37.15
N SER A 447 24.70 6.52 36.03
CA SER A 447 25.33 7.86 35.97
C SER A 447 24.31 9.02 36.04
N TYR A 448 23.02 8.75 35.86
CA TYR A 448 21.93 9.73 35.83
C TYR A 448 20.62 9.07 36.26
N ALA A 449 19.59 9.89 36.49
CA ALA A 449 18.24 9.39 36.72
C ALA A 449 17.52 9.06 35.40
N SER A 450 16.65 8.06 35.42
CA SER A 450 15.79 7.77 34.27
C SER A 450 14.90 8.95 33.91
N MET A 451 14.89 9.28 32.63
CA MET A 451 14.08 10.31 31.97
C MET A 451 13.38 9.68 30.77
N VAL A 452 12.12 9.28 30.94
CA VAL A 452 11.34 8.60 29.91
C VAL A 452 10.22 9.52 29.43
N HIS A 453 10.18 9.78 28.13
CA HIS A 453 9.10 10.53 27.48
C HIS A 453 8.24 9.56 26.66
N ILE A 454 6.94 9.51 26.96
CA ILE A 454 5.98 8.63 26.29
C ILE A 454 4.90 9.52 25.70
N TYR A 455 4.77 9.53 24.37
CA TYR A 455 3.74 10.34 23.72
C TYR A 455 3.13 9.73 22.47
N ASN A 456 1.90 10.17 22.17
CA ASN A 456 1.05 9.64 21.11
C ASN A 456 0.82 8.12 21.20
N SER A 457 0.93 7.52 22.37
CA SER A 457 0.76 6.09 22.57
C SER A 457 -0.69 5.73 22.84
N TYR A 458 -1.07 4.53 22.41
CA TYR A 458 -2.37 3.92 22.68
C TYR A 458 -2.16 2.60 23.43
N VAL A 459 -2.72 2.51 24.64
CA VAL A 459 -2.82 1.27 25.40
C VAL A 459 -4.24 0.74 25.25
N ASP A 460 -4.44 -0.30 24.44
CA ASP A 460 -5.71 -1.01 24.31
C ASP A 460 -5.74 -2.22 25.23
N TYR A 461 -6.36 -2.02 26.38
CA TYR A 461 -6.52 -3.01 27.44
C TYR A 461 -5.21 -3.36 28.15
N ASN A 462 -5.25 -3.24 29.47
CA ASN A 462 -4.18 -3.68 30.36
C ASN A 462 -4.75 -4.51 31.52
N HIS A 463 -4.22 -5.72 31.72
CA HIS A 463 -4.73 -6.74 32.64
C HIS A 463 -4.21 -6.61 34.08
N TRP A 464 -3.32 -5.65 34.39
CA TRP A 464 -2.84 -5.42 35.75
C TRP A 464 -2.44 -3.97 36.05
N HIS A 465 -1.33 -3.46 35.51
CA HIS A 465 -1.01 -2.03 35.64
C HIS A 465 -0.35 -1.46 34.38
N VAL A 466 -0.56 -0.17 34.10
CA VAL A 466 0.07 0.48 32.94
C VAL A 466 1.54 0.80 33.25
N ILE A 467 1.84 1.79 34.07
CA ILE A 467 3.23 2.21 34.36
C ILE A 467 3.66 1.77 35.75
N ASP A 468 4.88 1.27 35.89
CA ASP A 468 5.60 1.09 37.16
C ASP A 468 6.80 2.03 37.16
N ALA A 469 7.04 2.74 38.27
CA ALA A 469 8.26 3.51 38.43
C ALA A 469 8.84 3.39 39.84
N SER A 470 10.16 3.23 39.94
CA SER A 470 10.91 3.29 41.19
C SER A 470 12.19 4.11 41.03
N GLY A 471 12.62 4.82 42.08
CA GLY A 471 13.75 5.74 42.01
C GLY A 471 14.67 5.65 43.22
N LYS A 472 15.68 6.53 43.26
CA LYS A 472 16.58 6.71 44.40
C LYS A 472 16.58 8.17 44.85
N SER A 473 17.03 8.45 46.07
CA SER A 473 16.98 9.80 46.66
C SER A 473 17.73 10.87 45.86
N ASP A 474 18.85 10.50 45.28
CA ASP A 474 19.73 11.32 44.44
C ASP A 474 19.42 11.17 42.93
N LYS A 475 18.74 10.09 42.53
CA LYS A 475 18.34 9.77 41.15
C LYS A 475 16.86 9.48 41.08
N LYS A 476 16.07 10.54 41.10
CA LYS A 476 14.61 10.44 41.03
C LYS A 476 14.17 10.09 39.61
N THR A 477 13.50 8.96 39.45
CA THR A 477 12.96 8.51 38.16
C THR A 477 11.90 9.47 37.67
N GLN A 478 11.99 9.89 36.41
CA GLN A 478 11.10 10.87 35.79
C GLN A 478 10.43 10.29 34.54
N VAL A 479 9.10 10.27 34.53
CA VAL A 479 8.28 9.81 33.41
C VAL A 479 7.29 10.89 33.00
N LEU A 480 7.40 11.35 31.76
CA LEU A 480 6.42 12.24 31.12
C LEU A 480 5.52 11.42 30.19
N TYR A 481 4.26 11.27 30.57
CA TYR A 481 3.21 10.57 29.80
C TYR A 481 2.31 11.62 29.13
N GLU A 482 2.68 12.05 27.92
CA GLU A 482 2.06 13.18 27.22
C GLU A 482 1.20 12.77 26.01
N ASN A 483 -0.04 13.28 25.91
CA ASN A 483 -0.90 13.08 24.75
C ASN A 483 -1.19 11.60 24.42
N ASN A 484 -1.42 10.76 25.42
CA ASN A 484 -1.66 9.33 25.22
C ASN A 484 -3.14 8.95 25.41
N TYR A 485 -3.52 7.76 24.96
CA TYR A 485 -4.84 7.19 25.19
C TYR A 485 -4.71 5.83 25.88
N VAL A 486 -5.38 5.64 27.02
CA VAL A 486 -5.34 4.40 27.79
C VAL A 486 -6.76 3.89 27.97
N LYS A 487 -7.03 2.69 27.47
CA LYS A 487 -8.37 2.08 27.50
C LYS A 487 -8.37 0.84 28.38
N ASN A 488 -9.36 0.78 29.27
CA ASN A 488 -9.63 -0.33 30.17
C ASN A 488 -8.42 -0.84 30.99
N PRO A 489 -7.62 0.04 31.64
CA PRO A 489 -6.57 -0.45 32.54
C PRO A 489 -7.20 -1.03 33.82
N GLN A 490 -6.63 -2.08 34.41
CA GLN A 490 -7.00 -2.42 35.79
C GLN A 490 -6.55 -1.29 36.74
N ILE A 491 -5.27 -0.92 36.66
CA ILE A 491 -4.63 0.13 37.47
C ILE A 491 -3.77 0.99 36.54
N GLN A 492 -3.75 2.31 36.76
CA GLN A 492 -2.92 3.21 35.96
C GLN A 492 -1.44 3.14 36.37
N VAL A 493 -1.14 3.20 37.67
CA VAL A 493 0.23 3.30 38.20
C VAL A 493 0.48 2.29 39.32
N ALA A 494 1.58 1.54 39.21
CA ALA A 494 2.14 0.68 40.25
C ALA A 494 3.52 1.19 40.72
N GLY A 495 4.04 0.63 41.81
CA GLY A 495 5.43 0.81 42.27
C GLY A 495 5.85 2.16 42.82
N LYS A 496 4.92 3.11 42.99
CA LYS A 496 5.24 4.46 43.47
C LYS A 496 5.99 4.46 44.82
N ASP A 497 7.23 4.98 44.80
CA ASP A 497 8.00 5.37 45.97
C ASP A 497 8.16 6.91 46.08
N ALA A 498 8.87 7.39 47.10
CA ALA A 498 9.11 8.83 47.31
C ALA A 498 10.04 9.48 46.25
N TYR A 499 10.60 8.68 45.35
CA TYR A 499 11.61 9.07 44.37
C TYR A 499 11.13 8.88 42.92
N SER A 500 9.84 8.54 42.74
CA SER A 500 9.21 8.28 41.46
C SER A 500 8.33 9.47 41.06
N LEU A 501 8.72 10.17 39.99
CA LEU A 501 8.05 11.36 39.45
C LEU A 501 7.39 10.97 38.13
N ILE A 502 6.05 10.94 38.12
CA ILE A 502 5.27 10.60 36.92
C ILE A 502 4.29 11.74 36.67
N LYS A 503 4.28 12.26 35.44
CA LYS A 503 3.37 13.33 35.00
C LYS A 503 2.54 12.86 33.82
N PHE A 504 1.21 12.89 33.98
CA PHE A 504 0.27 12.73 32.87
C PHE A 504 -0.13 14.10 32.33
N LYS A 505 0.09 14.34 31.04
CA LYS A 505 -0.27 15.58 30.35
C LYS A 505 -1.13 15.24 29.14
N ASN A 506 -2.32 15.85 29.01
CA ASN A 506 -3.25 15.57 27.91
C ASN A 506 -3.49 14.06 27.65
N THR A 507 -3.48 13.23 28.69
CA THR A 507 -3.69 11.78 28.56
C THR A 507 -5.13 11.44 28.88
N THR A 508 -5.79 10.74 27.96
CA THR A 508 -7.15 10.24 28.15
C THR A 508 -7.10 8.83 28.74
N VAL A 509 -7.80 8.59 29.85
CA VAL A 509 -7.98 7.25 30.43
C VAL A 509 -9.46 6.91 30.49
N THR A 510 -9.84 5.75 29.96
CA THR A 510 -11.23 5.26 29.93
C THR A 510 -11.32 3.87 30.55
N GLY A 511 -12.43 3.55 31.21
CA GLY A 511 -12.72 2.21 31.73
C GLY A 511 -11.77 1.68 32.81
N ALA A 512 -11.07 2.57 33.53
CA ALA A 512 -10.17 2.17 34.60
C ALA A 512 -10.93 1.50 35.76
N LYS A 513 -10.48 0.32 36.22
CA LYS A 513 -11.09 -0.34 37.39
C LYS A 513 -10.69 0.30 38.72
N SER A 514 -9.48 0.88 38.78
CA SER A 514 -9.04 1.70 39.90
C SER A 514 -8.24 2.90 39.39
N SER A 515 -8.57 4.08 39.91
CA SER A 515 -7.84 5.33 39.66
C SER A 515 -6.79 5.63 40.74
N THR A 516 -6.71 4.81 41.80
CA THR A 516 -5.77 5.01 42.90
C THR A 516 -4.40 4.40 42.56
N PRO A 517 -3.29 5.15 42.68
CA PRO A 517 -1.95 4.58 42.54
C PRO A 517 -1.67 3.56 43.65
N TYR A 518 -0.99 2.47 43.32
CA TYR A 518 -0.53 1.46 44.28
C TYR A 518 1.00 1.41 44.35
N ASN A 519 1.54 1.02 45.51
CA ASN A 519 2.94 0.62 45.62
C ASN A 519 3.12 -0.87 45.23
N ASN A 520 4.37 -1.34 45.12
CA ASN A 520 4.70 -2.73 44.78
C ASN A 520 4.16 -3.79 45.77
N ASN A 521 3.69 -3.36 46.95
CA ASN A 521 3.11 -4.24 47.97
C ASN A 521 1.57 -4.16 47.99
N GLY A 522 0.93 -3.59 46.96
CA GLY A 522 -0.53 -3.53 46.83
C GLY A 522 -1.22 -2.55 47.79
N THR A 523 -0.47 -1.65 48.43
CA THR A 523 -1.03 -0.62 49.32
C THR A 523 -1.38 0.63 48.51
N SER A 524 -2.60 1.15 48.70
CA SER A 524 -3.06 2.39 48.06
C SER A 524 -2.26 3.60 48.56
N GLN A 525 -1.77 4.44 47.64
CA GLN A 525 -1.08 5.70 47.97
C GLN A 525 -2.01 6.90 47.73
N ALA A 526 -2.20 7.74 48.77
CA ALA A 526 -3.10 8.88 48.75
C ALA A 526 -2.50 10.18 48.17
N SER A 527 -1.21 10.21 47.83
CA SER A 527 -0.55 11.45 47.35
C SER A 527 -0.75 11.66 45.85
N ALA A 528 -1.10 12.90 45.47
CA ALA A 528 -1.18 13.36 44.08
C ALA A 528 0.13 13.09 43.32
N PHE A 529 0.03 12.97 41.99
CA PHE A 529 1.19 12.89 41.10
C PHE A 529 2.09 14.11 41.29
N ASN A 530 3.41 13.92 41.30
CA ASN A 530 4.35 15.04 41.35
C ASN A 530 4.69 15.44 39.91
N ASP A 531 4.29 16.65 39.54
CA ASP A 531 4.35 17.13 38.15
C ASP A 531 5.70 17.74 37.73
N ASN A 532 6.71 17.67 38.61
CA ASN A 532 8.05 18.22 38.38
C ASN A 532 8.98 17.21 37.67
N VAL A 533 8.56 16.75 36.50
CA VAL A 533 9.43 16.00 35.57
C VAL A 533 10.11 16.96 34.60
N PHE A 534 11.13 16.48 33.89
CA PHE A 534 11.83 17.21 32.85
C PHE A 534 10.91 17.75 31.74
N THR A 535 11.35 18.83 31.10
CA THR A 535 10.75 19.35 29.87
C THR A 535 11.55 18.83 28.68
N PRO A 536 10.93 18.19 27.67
CA PRO A 536 11.62 17.80 26.46
C PRO A 536 12.34 18.98 25.81
N SER A 537 13.65 18.84 25.53
CA SER A 537 14.47 19.87 24.87
C SER A 537 14.48 19.77 23.35
N TYR A 538 13.80 18.77 22.80
CA TYR A 538 13.71 18.44 21.38
C TYR A 538 12.29 18.70 20.84
N SER A 539 12.18 18.89 19.53
CA SER A 539 10.89 19.02 18.83
C SER A 539 10.25 17.65 18.57
N TYR A 540 8.92 17.60 18.66
CA TYR A 540 8.09 16.43 18.38
C TYR A 540 6.68 16.90 17.97
N GLU A 541 5.94 16.05 17.25
CA GLU A 541 4.58 16.36 16.80
C GLU A 541 3.54 15.58 17.61
N LEU A 542 2.53 16.28 18.13
CA LEU A 542 1.41 15.66 18.83
C LEU A 542 0.26 15.37 17.87
N ARG A 543 -0.27 14.14 17.93
CA ARG A 543 -1.48 13.74 17.19
C ARG A 543 -2.74 14.18 17.93
N GLY A 544 -3.88 14.13 17.24
CA GLY A 544 -5.18 14.30 17.91
C GLY A 544 -5.38 13.19 18.95
N ASN A 545 -5.42 13.54 20.24
CA ASN A 545 -5.49 12.55 21.32
C ASN A 545 -6.66 11.57 21.17
N SER A 546 -7.84 12.07 20.77
CA SER A 546 -9.04 11.26 20.56
C SER A 546 -9.00 10.36 19.32
N SER A 547 -8.10 10.64 18.36
CA SER A 547 -7.96 9.82 17.14
C SER A 547 -6.91 8.71 17.28
N LEU A 548 -6.11 8.72 18.36
CA LEU A 548 -5.12 7.67 18.62
C LEU A 548 -5.71 6.25 18.57
N PRO A 549 -6.88 5.95 19.17
CA PRO A 549 -7.44 4.60 19.10
C PRO A 549 -7.84 4.14 17.69
N THR A 550 -8.13 5.06 16.77
CA THR A 550 -8.57 4.74 15.41
C THR A 550 -7.44 4.79 14.38
N ASP A 551 -6.46 5.66 14.60
CA ASP A 551 -5.42 5.97 13.63
C ASP A 551 -4.16 5.14 13.91
N LEU A 552 -3.72 5.08 15.17
CA LEU A 552 -2.42 4.51 15.52
C LEU A 552 -2.29 3.03 15.15
N PRO A 553 -3.28 2.15 15.42
CA PRO A 553 -3.20 0.73 15.02
C PRO A 553 -3.01 0.50 13.52
N LYS A 554 -3.24 1.51 12.67
CA LYS A 554 -3.06 1.43 11.20
C LYS A 554 -1.68 1.92 10.74
N LEU A 555 -0.85 2.43 11.65
CA LEU A 555 0.43 3.07 11.33
C LEU A 555 1.63 2.34 11.94
N VAL A 556 1.41 1.55 12.99
CA VAL A 556 2.46 0.90 13.76
C VAL A 556 2.86 -0.46 13.18
N GLY A 557 3.99 -0.97 13.65
CA GLY A 557 4.42 -2.34 13.37
C GLY A 557 5.11 -2.52 12.03
N VAL A 558 5.45 -3.77 11.75
CA VAL A 558 6.05 -4.18 10.49
C VAL A 558 5.15 -3.75 9.31
N GLY A 559 5.73 -3.09 8.33
CA GLY A 559 5.09 -2.56 7.13
C GLY A 559 4.22 -1.32 7.34
N GLY A 560 4.08 -0.81 8.58
CA GLY A 560 3.25 0.35 8.91
C GLY A 560 1.84 0.21 8.32
N ARG A 561 1.43 1.16 7.48
CA ARG A 561 0.12 1.17 6.78
C ARG A 561 -0.20 -0.06 5.95
N TYR A 562 0.81 -0.85 5.59
CA TYR A 562 0.72 -1.89 4.56
C TYR A 562 1.03 -3.29 5.07
N GLY A 563 1.62 -3.40 6.25
CA GLY A 563 1.99 -4.67 6.84
C GLY A 563 0.98 -5.14 7.87
N LYS A 564 1.24 -6.34 8.39
CA LYS A 564 0.50 -6.90 9.51
C LYS A 564 1.44 -7.73 10.36
N MET A 565 1.17 -7.76 11.66
CA MET A 565 1.85 -8.67 12.58
C MET A 565 1.74 -10.14 12.07
N PRO A 566 2.83 -10.93 12.15
CA PRO A 566 2.80 -12.31 11.69
C PRO A 566 1.77 -13.17 12.43
N GLU A 567 1.11 -14.06 11.68
CA GLU A 567 0.27 -15.11 12.25
C GLU A 567 1.14 -16.25 12.79
N TYR A 568 0.71 -16.92 13.86
CA TYR A 568 1.46 -18.03 14.43
C TYR A 568 1.43 -19.20 13.46
N ASN A 569 2.59 -19.75 13.14
CA ASN A 569 2.67 -21.10 12.59
C ASN A 569 3.70 -21.88 13.41
N GLN A 570 3.42 -23.10 13.87
CA GLN A 570 4.41 -23.89 14.63
C GLN A 570 5.48 -24.54 13.74
N ALA A 571 5.29 -24.51 12.42
CA ALA A 571 6.15 -25.23 11.50
C ALA A 571 7.59 -24.68 11.48
N PHE A 572 8.55 -25.61 11.46
CA PHE A 572 9.98 -25.37 11.64
C PHE A 572 10.72 -25.25 10.30
N GLY A 573 11.78 -24.43 10.25
CA GLY A 573 12.61 -24.28 9.05
C GLY A 573 11.93 -23.50 7.93
N LEU A 574 10.77 -22.90 8.22
CA LEU A 574 10.01 -22.05 7.31
C LEU A 574 10.63 -20.66 7.22
N SER A 575 11.87 -20.58 6.72
CA SER A 575 12.17 -19.38 5.96
C SER A 575 11.36 -19.48 4.68
N ASN A 576 10.46 -18.54 4.47
CA ASN A 576 9.71 -18.45 3.22
C ASN A 576 10.16 -17.16 2.54
N LYS A 577 10.81 -17.31 1.39
CA LYS A 577 11.23 -16.22 0.53
C LYS A 577 10.18 -16.04 -0.54
N ALA A 578 9.97 -14.80 -0.99
CA ALA A 578 9.05 -14.56 -2.09
C ALA A 578 9.47 -15.35 -3.34
N ALA A 579 8.50 -15.97 -4.01
CA ALA A 579 8.72 -16.61 -5.30
C ALA A 579 9.31 -15.64 -6.33
N SER A 580 10.02 -16.16 -7.33
CA SER A 580 10.59 -15.40 -8.43
C SER A 580 9.68 -15.33 -9.65
N VAL A 581 9.67 -14.21 -10.39
CA VAL A 581 8.91 -14.09 -11.64
C VAL A 581 9.61 -13.21 -12.69
N SER A 582 9.51 -13.62 -13.96
CA SER A 582 9.98 -12.84 -15.10
C SER A 582 9.01 -12.92 -16.28
N MET A 583 8.71 -11.79 -16.89
CA MET A 583 7.92 -11.73 -18.13
C MET A 583 8.70 -12.37 -19.29
N THR A 584 8.03 -13.22 -20.06
CA THR A 584 8.57 -13.88 -21.26
C THR A 584 7.84 -13.50 -22.54
N ALA A 585 6.62 -12.96 -22.45
CA ALA A 585 5.92 -12.32 -23.57
C ALA A 585 4.98 -11.20 -23.07
N PRO A 586 4.78 -10.11 -23.83
CA PRO A 586 5.43 -9.80 -25.10
C PRO A 586 6.93 -9.55 -24.94
N ALA A 587 7.69 -9.53 -26.04
CA ALA A 587 9.07 -9.05 -26.02
C ALA A 587 9.10 -7.53 -25.83
N ALA A 588 10.16 -7.00 -25.21
CA ALA A 588 10.32 -5.55 -25.06
C ALA A 588 10.36 -4.85 -26.43
N GLY A 589 9.54 -3.82 -26.60
CA GLY A 589 9.37 -3.09 -27.85
C GLY A 589 8.51 -3.81 -28.90
N ALA A 590 7.84 -4.92 -28.55
CA ALA A 590 6.91 -5.58 -29.47
C ALA A 590 5.81 -4.62 -29.93
N LYS A 591 5.34 -4.82 -31.17
CA LYS A 591 4.29 -4.02 -31.80
C LYS A 591 3.11 -4.91 -32.13
N PHE A 592 1.92 -4.42 -31.88
CA PHE A 592 0.65 -5.11 -32.15
C PHE A 592 -0.28 -4.16 -32.90
N ASP A 593 -1.13 -4.69 -33.77
CA ASP A 593 -2.18 -3.88 -34.38
C ASP A 593 -3.33 -3.68 -33.38
N VAL A 594 -4.03 -2.55 -33.47
CA VAL A 594 -5.27 -2.32 -32.73
C VAL A 594 -6.25 -3.49 -32.95
N GLY A 595 -6.81 -4.02 -31.86
CA GLY A 595 -7.66 -5.21 -31.91
C GLY A 595 -6.95 -6.55 -31.80
N ALA A 596 -5.64 -6.59 -32.00
CA ALA A 596 -4.88 -7.80 -31.77
C ALA A 596 -4.98 -8.21 -30.30
N THR A 597 -5.03 -9.52 -30.07
CA THR A 597 -4.89 -10.06 -28.72
C THR A 597 -3.39 -10.15 -28.38
N VAL A 598 -2.99 -9.50 -27.28
CA VAL A 598 -1.63 -9.53 -26.76
C VAL A 598 -1.55 -10.59 -25.67
N THR A 599 -0.85 -11.69 -25.92
CA THR A 599 -0.63 -12.72 -24.91
C THR A 599 0.48 -12.30 -23.95
N LEU A 600 0.15 -12.22 -22.67
CA LEU A 600 1.07 -11.99 -21.57
C LEU A 600 1.52 -13.34 -21.01
N LYS A 601 2.83 -13.56 -20.89
CA LYS A 601 3.41 -14.80 -20.34
C LYS A 601 4.52 -14.48 -19.37
N ALA A 602 4.65 -15.32 -18.34
CA ALA A 602 5.73 -15.24 -17.38
C ALA A 602 6.21 -16.62 -16.93
N ASP A 603 7.49 -16.68 -16.60
CA ASP A 603 8.08 -17.79 -15.87
C ASP A 603 8.12 -17.42 -14.39
N ALA A 604 7.55 -18.29 -13.55
CA ALA A 604 7.53 -18.10 -12.10
C ALA A 604 8.03 -19.37 -11.40
N LYS A 605 8.89 -19.18 -10.39
CA LYS A 605 9.49 -20.28 -9.63
C LYS A 605 9.65 -19.90 -8.16
N ASP A 606 9.23 -20.80 -7.30
CA ASP A 606 9.49 -20.76 -5.87
C ASP A 606 10.56 -21.82 -5.52
N ASN A 607 11.56 -21.45 -4.71
CA ASN A 607 12.67 -22.34 -4.33
C ASN A 607 12.47 -23.01 -2.98
N ASP A 608 11.63 -22.46 -2.09
CA ASP A 608 11.33 -23.01 -0.77
C ASP A 608 9.84 -23.36 -0.58
N GLY A 609 9.01 -23.07 -1.58
CA GLY A 609 7.62 -23.47 -1.62
C GLY A 609 7.10 -23.80 -3.03
N SER A 610 5.92 -23.27 -3.33
CA SER A 610 5.18 -23.45 -4.58
C SER A 610 4.50 -22.14 -4.98
N VAL A 611 4.41 -21.90 -6.27
CA VAL A 611 3.67 -20.76 -6.81
C VAL A 611 2.17 -21.00 -6.65
N LYS A 612 1.50 -20.08 -5.96
CA LYS A 612 0.04 -20.07 -5.78
C LYS A 612 -0.68 -19.45 -6.98
N SER A 613 -0.16 -18.35 -7.51
CA SER A 613 -0.73 -17.67 -8.68
C SER A 613 0.27 -16.71 -9.33
N VAL A 614 0.06 -16.40 -10.61
CA VAL A 614 0.72 -15.31 -11.34
C VAL A 614 -0.37 -14.40 -11.92
N ALA A 615 -0.45 -13.17 -11.44
CA ALA A 615 -1.33 -12.13 -11.94
C ALA A 615 -0.60 -11.25 -12.96
N PHE A 616 -1.28 -10.86 -14.05
CA PHE A 616 -0.70 -10.05 -15.11
C PHE A 616 -1.42 -8.71 -15.21
N TYR A 617 -0.64 -7.64 -15.29
CA TYR A 617 -1.13 -6.27 -15.36
C TYR A 617 -0.64 -5.60 -16.63
N VAL A 618 -1.46 -4.71 -17.17
CA VAL A 618 -1.08 -3.73 -18.20
C VAL A 618 -1.28 -2.34 -17.61
N GLY A 619 -0.19 -1.58 -17.48
CA GLY A 619 -0.14 -0.42 -16.58
C GLY A 619 -0.51 -0.85 -15.16
N ASN A 620 -1.52 -0.20 -14.57
CA ASN A 620 -2.05 -0.54 -13.25
C ASN A 620 -3.32 -1.43 -13.33
N THR A 621 -3.74 -1.87 -14.52
CA THR A 621 -4.97 -2.64 -14.72
C THR A 621 -4.68 -4.15 -14.71
N LEU A 622 -5.36 -4.90 -13.84
CA LEU A 622 -5.31 -6.36 -13.83
C LEU A 622 -5.98 -6.90 -15.10
N VAL A 623 -5.23 -7.63 -15.92
CA VAL A 623 -5.74 -8.32 -17.11
C VAL A 623 -6.30 -9.69 -16.73
N GLY A 624 -5.61 -10.41 -15.84
CA GLY A 624 -6.04 -11.73 -15.38
C GLY A 624 -4.97 -12.40 -14.51
N SER A 625 -5.22 -13.65 -14.10
CA SER A 625 -4.25 -14.45 -13.37
C SER A 625 -4.27 -15.92 -13.80
N ALA A 626 -3.16 -16.61 -13.60
CA ALA A 626 -2.99 -18.04 -13.85
C ALA A 626 -2.48 -18.74 -12.57
N THR A 627 -3.03 -19.92 -12.25
CA THR A 627 -2.66 -20.69 -11.05
C THR A 627 -1.80 -21.92 -11.35
N SER A 628 -1.49 -22.17 -12.64
CA SER A 628 -0.67 -23.30 -13.08
C SER A 628 0.14 -22.93 -14.32
N ALA A 629 1.35 -23.48 -14.44
CA ALA A 629 2.17 -23.31 -15.63
C ALA A 629 1.54 -24.02 -16.86
N PRO A 630 1.69 -23.49 -18.09
CA PRO A 630 2.31 -22.20 -18.41
C PRO A 630 1.47 -21.02 -17.91
N TYR A 631 2.09 -20.07 -17.19
CA TYR A 631 1.41 -18.90 -16.67
C TYR A 631 1.21 -17.90 -17.80
N GLN A 632 -0.03 -17.76 -18.26
CA GLN A 632 -0.36 -16.86 -19.36
C GLN A 632 -1.80 -16.35 -19.29
N VAL A 633 -2.01 -15.12 -19.77
CA VAL A 633 -3.34 -14.55 -20.01
C VAL A 633 -3.34 -13.75 -21.31
N ASP A 634 -4.52 -13.54 -21.88
CA ASP A 634 -4.69 -12.76 -23.10
C ASP A 634 -5.26 -11.38 -22.78
N ALA A 635 -4.58 -10.33 -23.21
CA ALA A 635 -5.06 -8.94 -23.18
C ALA A 635 -5.66 -8.59 -24.56
N SER A 636 -6.95 -8.26 -24.60
CA SER A 636 -7.67 -7.89 -25.84
C SER A 636 -8.31 -6.52 -25.73
N GLY A 637 -8.54 -5.86 -26.86
CA GLY A 637 -9.20 -4.54 -26.89
C GLY A 637 -8.32 -3.42 -26.34
N LEU A 638 -7.00 -3.56 -26.47
CA LEU A 638 -6.08 -2.47 -26.19
C LEU A 638 -6.20 -1.44 -27.32
N GLU A 639 -6.43 -0.19 -26.96
CA GLU A 639 -6.44 0.94 -27.88
C GLU A 639 -5.01 1.26 -28.38
N PRO A 640 -4.84 2.01 -29.48
CA PRO A 640 -3.52 2.45 -29.92
C PRO A 640 -2.77 3.21 -28.82
N GLY A 641 -1.52 2.84 -28.56
CA GLY A 641 -0.69 3.40 -27.50
C GLY A 641 0.47 2.50 -27.08
N VAL A 642 1.38 3.01 -26.27
CA VAL A 642 2.47 2.20 -25.69
C VAL A 642 2.12 1.82 -24.26
N TYR A 643 2.19 0.52 -23.99
CA TYR A 643 1.81 -0.13 -22.74
C TYR A 643 3.04 -0.71 -22.04
N SER A 644 2.94 -0.87 -20.72
CA SER A 644 3.84 -1.69 -19.92
C SER A 644 3.08 -2.89 -19.38
N ALA A 645 3.64 -4.09 -19.50
CA ALA A 645 3.12 -5.30 -18.88
C ALA A 645 4.03 -5.76 -17.76
N VAL A 646 3.42 -6.30 -16.70
CA VAL A 646 4.14 -6.87 -15.56
C VAL A 646 3.41 -8.10 -15.03
N ALA A 647 4.18 -9.07 -14.53
CA ALA A 647 3.65 -10.23 -13.83
C ALA A 647 3.93 -10.12 -12.33
N VAL A 648 2.97 -10.54 -11.52
CA VAL A 648 3.06 -10.62 -10.06
C VAL A 648 2.83 -12.06 -9.66
N VAL A 649 3.88 -12.74 -9.22
CA VAL A 649 3.75 -14.07 -8.60
C VAL A 649 3.35 -13.91 -7.14
N THR A 650 2.50 -14.81 -6.66
CA THR A 650 2.22 -15.02 -5.25
C THR A 650 2.55 -16.47 -4.91
N ASP A 651 3.27 -16.70 -3.82
CA ASP A 651 3.61 -18.03 -3.32
C ASP A 651 2.53 -18.63 -2.40
N ASN A 652 2.73 -19.87 -1.95
CA ASN A 652 1.80 -20.55 -1.04
C ASN A 652 1.74 -19.95 0.37
N SER A 653 2.66 -19.07 0.72
CA SER A 653 2.72 -18.37 2.01
C SER A 653 2.17 -16.94 1.94
N GLY A 654 1.77 -16.50 0.75
CA GLY A 654 1.17 -15.19 0.50
C GLY A 654 2.16 -14.07 0.21
N LEU A 655 3.47 -14.34 0.15
CA LEU A 655 4.41 -13.34 -0.34
C LEU A 655 4.23 -13.19 -1.85
N SER A 656 4.45 -11.98 -2.33
CA SER A 656 4.36 -11.69 -3.76
C SER A 656 5.66 -11.11 -4.29
N GLN A 657 5.96 -11.36 -5.55
CA GLN A 657 7.04 -10.70 -6.29
C GLN A 657 6.52 -10.22 -7.65
N MET A 658 6.98 -9.07 -8.08
CA MET A 658 6.70 -8.40 -9.34
C MET A 658 7.91 -8.57 -10.26
N SER A 659 7.67 -8.85 -11.54
CA SER A 659 8.72 -8.91 -12.54
C SER A 659 9.23 -7.50 -12.89
N ALA A 660 10.34 -7.43 -13.63
CA ALA A 660 10.58 -6.25 -14.45
C ALA A 660 9.39 -6.03 -15.41
N PHE A 661 9.08 -4.77 -15.70
CA PHE A 661 8.08 -4.42 -16.70
C PHE A 661 8.64 -4.65 -18.11
N VAL A 662 7.76 -5.01 -19.03
CA VAL A 662 8.06 -5.09 -20.45
C VAL A 662 7.16 -4.11 -21.20
N THR A 663 7.75 -3.22 -21.98
CA THR A 663 7.00 -2.25 -22.79
C THR A 663 6.68 -2.82 -24.17
N PHE A 664 5.51 -2.49 -24.71
CA PHE A 664 5.08 -2.85 -26.08
C PHE A 664 4.15 -1.76 -26.63
N SER A 665 3.98 -1.66 -27.95
CA SER A 665 3.04 -0.73 -28.60
C SER A 665 1.87 -1.45 -29.24
N VAL A 666 0.72 -0.77 -29.23
CA VAL A 666 -0.43 -1.07 -30.08
C VAL A 666 -0.53 0.08 -31.09
N GLU A 667 -0.52 -0.24 -32.37
CA GLU A 667 -0.47 0.69 -33.49
C GLU A 667 -1.76 0.55 -34.32
N GLY A 668 -2.23 1.66 -34.90
CA GLY A 668 -3.48 1.70 -35.67
C GLY A 668 -4.38 2.86 -35.24
N THR A 669 -5.58 2.92 -35.82
CA THR A 669 -6.59 3.94 -35.50
C THR A 669 -7.62 3.35 -34.53
N ALA A 670 -8.03 4.12 -33.51
CA ALA A 670 -8.99 3.69 -32.49
C ALA A 670 -10.29 3.17 -33.13
N TYR A 671 -10.97 2.22 -32.49
CA TYR A 671 -12.22 1.67 -33.01
C TYR A 671 -13.31 2.74 -33.12
N PRO A 672 -14.11 2.75 -34.20
CA PRO A 672 -15.24 3.66 -34.30
C PRO A 672 -16.24 3.37 -33.17
N GLU A 673 -16.62 4.39 -32.41
CA GLU A 673 -17.65 4.31 -31.35
C GLU A 673 -18.68 5.42 -31.55
N VAL A 674 -19.95 5.13 -31.25
CA VAL A 674 -21.06 6.10 -31.26
C VAL A 674 -21.81 6.06 -29.94
N VAL A 675 -21.75 7.17 -29.20
CA VAL A 675 -22.36 7.32 -27.87
C VAL A 675 -23.55 8.28 -27.94
N LYS A 676 -24.68 7.93 -27.30
CA LYS A 676 -25.88 8.78 -27.28
C LYS A 676 -25.68 9.98 -26.34
N CYS A 677 -26.15 11.14 -26.76
CA CYS A 677 -26.25 12.35 -25.95
C CYS A 677 -27.60 13.06 -26.17
N GLY A 678 -27.85 14.17 -25.47
CA GLY A 678 -29.08 14.95 -25.56
C GLY A 678 -30.25 14.33 -24.79
N GLY A 679 -31.39 15.05 -24.74
CA GLY A 679 -32.53 14.70 -23.87
C GLY A 679 -33.50 13.68 -24.47
N GLY A 680 -33.63 13.64 -25.81
CA GLY A 680 -34.56 12.74 -26.48
C GLY A 680 -34.10 11.29 -26.49
N SER A 681 -35.04 10.35 -26.41
CA SER A 681 -34.77 8.91 -26.56
C SER A 681 -34.37 8.56 -28.00
N SER A 682 -33.59 7.50 -28.20
CA SER A 682 -33.36 6.92 -29.55
C SER A 682 -34.56 6.09 -30.03
N SER A 683 -35.57 5.94 -29.18
CA SER A 683 -36.86 5.36 -29.49
C SER A 683 -37.96 6.32 -29.03
N GLN A 684 -38.66 6.96 -29.97
CA GLN A 684 -39.72 7.94 -29.68
C GLN A 684 -41.02 7.54 -30.38
N SER A 685 -42.15 7.84 -29.74
CA SER A 685 -43.49 7.70 -30.31
C SER A 685 -44.20 9.04 -30.16
N ILE A 686 -44.60 9.64 -31.27
CA ILE A 686 -45.19 10.98 -31.34
C ILE A 686 -46.35 11.01 -32.33
N ASN A 687 -47.20 12.03 -32.27
CA ASN A 687 -48.19 12.25 -33.30
C ASN A 687 -47.62 13.00 -34.50
N LEU A 688 -48.20 12.79 -35.69
CA LEU A 688 -47.86 13.51 -36.91
C LEU A 688 -48.03 15.02 -36.69
N GLY A 689 -46.98 15.79 -36.98
CA GLY A 689 -46.95 17.24 -36.76
C GLY A 689 -46.40 17.68 -35.39
N GLU A 690 -46.11 16.77 -34.46
CA GLU A 690 -45.38 17.09 -33.22
C GLU A 690 -43.86 17.01 -33.44
N PRO A 691 -43.06 17.89 -32.82
CA PRO A 691 -41.61 17.77 -32.88
C PRO A 691 -41.13 16.56 -32.08
N ILE A 692 -40.05 15.91 -32.55
CA ILE A 692 -39.32 14.96 -31.71
C ILE A 692 -38.67 15.70 -30.55
N VAL A 693 -38.41 14.99 -29.46
CA VAL A 693 -37.47 15.49 -28.45
C VAL A 693 -36.07 15.36 -29.03
N ASP A 694 -35.37 16.48 -29.19
CA ASP A 694 -34.04 16.52 -29.78
C ASP A 694 -33.04 15.63 -29.02
N PHE A 695 -32.20 14.93 -29.78
CA PHE A 695 -31.13 14.11 -29.23
C PHE A 695 -29.91 14.14 -30.13
N CYS A 696 -28.81 13.58 -29.64
CA CYS A 696 -27.58 13.55 -30.40
C CYS A 696 -26.81 12.25 -30.23
N TYR A 697 -25.78 12.10 -31.05
CA TYR A 697 -24.71 11.15 -30.82
C TYR A 697 -23.36 11.85 -30.92
N THR A 698 -22.42 11.47 -30.10
CA THR A 698 -20.99 11.80 -30.26
C THR A 698 -20.24 10.59 -30.78
N TRP A 699 -19.15 10.79 -31.51
CA TRP A 699 -18.33 9.69 -32.00
C TRP A 699 -16.84 9.88 -31.73
N SER A 700 -16.13 8.75 -31.69
CA SER A 700 -14.67 8.63 -31.59
C SER A 700 -14.20 7.53 -32.55
N GLY A 701 -12.90 7.53 -32.90
CA GLY A 701 -12.28 6.46 -33.71
C GLY A 701 -12.82 6.25 -35.14
N ALA A 702 -13.73 7.11 -35.62
CA ALA A 702 -14.35 7.00 -36.93
C ALA A 702 -13.86 8.11 -37.88
N GLU A 703 -13.53 7.73 -39.11
CA GLU A 703 -13.22 8.66 -40.21
C GLU A 703 -14.50 9.19 -40.86
N THR A 704 -15.52 8.34 -40.96
CA THR A 704 -16.82 8.69 -41.52
C THR A 704 -17.94 8.31 -40.57
N VAL A 705 -18.96 9.16 -40.49
CA VAL A 705 -20.20 8.90 -39.75
C VAL A 705 -21.41 9.22 -40.63
N VAL A 706 -22.36 8.30 -40.69
CA VAL A 706 -23.50 8.36 -41.61
C VAL A 706 -24.79 8.07 -40.84
N PRO A 707 -25.60 9.10 -40.52
CA PRO A 707 -26.95 8.94 -40.01
C PRO A 707 -27.96 8.72 -41.16
N GLU A 708 -28.77 7.66 -41.11
CA GLU A 708 -29.74 7.28 -42.15
C GLU A 708 -31.04 6.72 -41.55
N GLY A 709 -32.13 6.74 -42.32
CA GLY A 709 -33.41 6.12 -41.93
C GLY A 709 -34.33 6.95 -41.03
N PHE A 710 -34.12 8.27 -40.96
CA PHE A 710 -35.00 9.20 -40.25
C PHE A 710 -36.21 9.59 -41.11
N PRO A 711 -37.40 9.85 -40.51
CA PRO A 711 -38.58 10.32 -41.25
C PRO A 711 -38.37 11.69 -41.88
N THR A 712 -39.07 11.95 -42.98
CA THR A 712 -39.12 13.28 -43.61
C THR A 712 -39.53 14.33 -42.58
N GLY A 713 -38.81 15.45 -42.51
CA GLY A 713 -39.03 16.52 -41.52
C GLY A 713 -38.19 16.40 -40.24
N VAL A 714 -37.53 15.26 -40.00
CA VAL A 714 -36.44 15.13 -39.02
C VAL A 714 -35.11 15.33 -39.73
N THR A 715 -34.28 16.23 -39.20
CA THR A 715 -32.99 16.62 -39.78
C THR A 715 -31.83 16.14 -38.91
N THR A 716 -30.70 15.86 -39.57
CA THR A 716 -29.46 15.48 -38.91
C THR A 716 -28.35 16.45 -39.28
N SER A 717 -27.73 17.08 -38.27
CA SER A 717 -26.59 17.98 -38.46
C SER A 717 -25.32 17.33 -37.93
N ILE A 718 -24.28 17.22 -38.77
CA ILE A 718 -22.99 16.63 -38.41
C ILE A 718 -21.97 17.75 -38.16
N ASP A 719 -21.60 17.93 -36.90
CA ASP A 719 -20.51 18.80 -36.47
C ASP A 719 -19.22 17.98 -36.37
N LYS A 720 -18.37 18.06 -37.41
CA LYS A 720 -17.09 17.34 -37.46
C LYS A 720 -16.07 17.87 -36.46
N ALA A 721 -16.12 19.17 -36.11
CA ALA A 721 -15.16 19.78 -35.19
C ALA A 721 -15.37 19.28 -33.76
N ASN A 722 -16.64 19.16 -33.35
CA ASN A 722 -17.01 18.66 -32.03
C ASN A 722 -17.39 17.17 -32.01
N ARG A 723 -17.21 16.46 -33.14
CA ARG A 723 -17.57 15.06 -33.35
C ARG A 723 -18.98 14.71 -32.82
N LYS A 724 -19.97 15.49 -33.24
CA LYS A 724 -21.36 15.39 -32.78
C LYS A 724 -22.37 15.39 -33.92
N ILE A 725 -23.34 14.48 -33.86
CA ILE A 725 -24.52 14.40 -34.75
C ILE A 725 -25.72 14.85 -33.93
N SER A 726 -26.33 15.97 -34.29
CA SER A 726 -27.57 16.45 -33.67
C SER A 726 -28.77 16.03 -34.52
N ILE A 727 -29.80 15.47 -33.89
CA ILE A 727 -31.05 15.03 -34.52
C ILE A 727 -32.20 15.81 -33.91
N SER A 728 -32.93 16.53 -34.76
CA SER A 728 -34.05 17.41 -34.36
C SER A 728 -35.05 17.57 -35.51
N GLY A 729 -36.27 17.97 -35.19
CA GLY A 729 -37.27 18.33 -36.21
C GLY A 729 -38.68 17.82 -35.92
N THR A 730 -39.55 17.93 -36.93
CA THR A 730 -40.97 17.59 -36.85
C THR A 730 -41.30 16.66 -38.01
N PRO A 731 -41.60 15.37 -37.76
CA PRO A 731 -41.95 14.45 -38.82
C PRO A 731 -43.15 14.94 -39.65
N ALA A 732 -43.01 14.86 -40.97
CA ALA A 732 -43.99 15.25 -41.97
C ALA A 732 -44.75 14.05 -42.57
N GLU A 733 -44.44 12.83 -42.12
CA GLU A 733 -45.07 11.59 -42.56
C GLU A 733 -45.32 10.65 -41.37
N ALA A 734 -46.47 9.97 -41.40
CA ALA A 734 -46.82 8.95 -40.42
C ALA A 734 -46.23 7.60 -40.82
N GLY A 735 -45.83 6.81 -39.83
CA GLY A 735 -45.19 5.52 -40.05
C GLY A 735 -44.21 5.15 -38.96
N GLU A 736 -43.52 4.04 -39.18
CA GLU A 736 -42.47 3.55 -38.31
C GLU A 736 -41.12 3.61 -39.02
N PHE A 737 -40.22 4.41 -38.48
CA PHE A 737 -38.93 4.72 -39.10
C PHE A 737 -37.80 4.17 -38.23
N ALA A 738 -37.16 3.10 -38.70
CA ALA A 738 -35.94 2.60 -38.10
C ALA A 738 -34.75 3.37 -38.68
N PHE A 739 -33.95 3.98 -37.81
CA PHE A 739 -32.78 4.75 -38.21
C PHE A 739 -31.49 4.10 -37.70
N THR A 740 -30.37 4.40 -38.38
CA THR A 740 -29.02 3.99 -37.99
C THR A 740 -28.06 5.16 -38.02
N VAL A 741 -27.07 5.12 -37.12
CA VAL A 741 -25.88 5.96 -37.15
C VAL A 741 -24.69 5.02 -37.29
N THR A 742 -24.08 5.03 -38.48
CA THR A 742 -22.97 4.15 -38.85
C THR A 742 -21.67 4.93 -38.79
N ALA A 743 -20.74 4.49 -37.96
CA ALA A 743 -19.40 5.04 -37.84
C ALA A 743 -18.40 4.05 -38.43
N THR A 744 -17.50 4.52 -39.29
CA THR A 744 -16.57 3.69 -40.05
C THR A 744 -15.16 4.29 -40.07
N ASN A 745 -14.16 3.42 -40.07
CA ASN A 745 -12.73 3.74 -40.22
C ASN A 745 -12.03 2.50 -40.76
N ASN A 746 -11.27 2.63 -41.86
CA ASN A 746 -10.38 1.63 -42.49
C ASN A 746 -10.59 0.18 -41.97
N ASP A 747 -11.67 -0.46 -42.40
CA ASP A 747 -12.08 -1.86 -42.12
C ASP A 747 -12.93 -2.16 -40.87
N SER A 748 -13.18 -1.19 -39.99
CA SER A 748 -14.07 -1.33 -38.83
C SER A 748 -15.35 -0.50 -38.97
N THR A 749 -16.48 -1.07 -38.56
CA THR A 749 -17.81 -0.44 -38.61
C THR A 749 -18.54 -0.59 -37.29
N PHE A 750 -19.06 0.50 -36.74
CA PHE A 750 -19.92 0.52 -35.56
C PHE A 750 -21.28 1.13 -35.92
N VAL A 751 -22.37 0.44 -35.60
CA VAL A 751 -23.73 0.89 -35.93
C VAL A 751 -24.55 1.07 -34.66
N LYS A 752 -25.14 2.25 -34.49
CA LYS A 752 -26.14 2.52 -33.46
C LYS A 752 -27.52 2.66 -34.11
N SER A 753 -28.51 1.90 -33.64
CA SER A 753 -29.87 1.94 -34.20
C SER A 753 -30.87 2.61 -33.25
N GLY A 754 -31.93 3.15 -33.82
CA GLY A 754 -33.09 3.67 -33.10
C GLY A 754 -34.38 3.60 -33.92
N ARG A 755 -35.47 4.11 -33.37
CA ARG A 755 -36.82 4.03 -33.95
C ARG A 755 -37.61 5.30 -33.67
N ILE A 756 -38.30 5.83 -34.66
CA ILE A 756 -39.28 6.92 -34.50
C ILE A 756 -40.61 6.40 -35.02
N VAL A 757 -41.62 6.36 -34.16
CA VAL A 757 -42.99 6.00 -34.52
C VAL A 757 -43.81 7.28 -34.58
N VAL A 758 -44.40 7.56 -35.73
CA VAL A 758 -45.22 8.74 -35.98
C VAL A 758 -46.64 8.28 -36.27
N THR A 759 -47.57 8.54 -35.36
CA THR A 759 -48.98 8.18 -35.51
C THR A 759 -49.76 9.35 -36.08
N ASP A 760 -50.52 9.15 -37.16
CA ASP A 760 -51.51 10.14 -37.60
C ASP A 760 -52.81 9.93 -36.81
N PRO A 761 -53.16 10.81 -35.87
CA PRO A 761 -54.39 10.68 -35.08
C PRO A 761 -55.66 10.86 -35.93
N ASN A 762 -55.54 11.37 -37.16
CA ASN A 762 -56.65 11.62 -38.09
C ASN A 762 -56.75 10.57 -39.22
N ALA A 763 -55.87 9.57 -39.26
CA ALA A 763 -55.95 8.50 -40.25
C ALA A 763 -57.20 7.63 -40.00
N PRO A 764 -58.02 7.32 -41.02
CA PRO A 764 -59.15 6.40 -40.86
C PRO A 764 -58.65 5.04 -40.39
N ALA A 765 -59.23 4.51 -39.31
CA ALA A 765 -58.83 3.25 -38.72
C ALA A 765 -58.87 2.11 -39.75
N SER A 766 -57.69 1.62 -40.15
CA SER A 766 -57.59 0.40 -40.94
C SER A 766 -57.73 -0.80 -40.00
N SER A 767 -58.77 -1.60 -40.24
CA SER A 767 -59.01 -2.84 -39.55
C SER A 767 -57.99 -3.90 -39.97
N SER A 768 -57.11 -4.30 -39.06
CA SER A 768 -56.67 -5.71 -39.01
C SER A 768 -56.41 -6.14 -37.57
N SER A 769 -57.46 -6.73 -36.99
CA SER A 769 -57.39 -7.50 -35.76
C SER A 769 -56.79 -8.88 -36.06
N ALA A 770 -55.65 -9.18 -35.45
CA ALA A 770 -55.33 -10.55 -35.05
C ALA A 770 -54.76 -10.51 -33.63
N LYS A 771 -55.68 -10.67 -32.66
CA LYS A 771 -55.40 -10.82 -31.23
C LYS A 771 -55.22 -12.31 -30.93
N PRO A 772 -54.18 -12.75 -30.21
CA PRO A 772 -54.26 -13.93 -29.37
C PRO A 772 -54.73 -13.53 -27.97
N ALA A 773 -55.56 -14.40 -27.40
CA ALA A 773 -56.27 -14.21 -26.15
C ALA A 773 -55.34 -14.03 -24.94
N SER A 774 -55.72 -13.11 -24.05
CA SER A 774 -55.20 -12.96 -22.69
C SER A 774 -56.11 -13.73 -21.72
N SER A 775 -55.57 -14.74 -21.05
CA SER A 775 -56.12 -15.21 -19.77
C SER A 775 -55.15 -14.77 -18.68
N SER A 776 -55.64 -13.87 -17.83
CA SER A 776 -55.02 -13.37 -16.61
C SER A 776 -54.88 -14.48 -15.56
N GLY A 777 -53.69 -14.61 -14.98
CA GLY A 777 -53.41 -15.38 -13.77
C GLY A 777 -52.31 -14.68 -12.98
N GLU A 778 -52.52 -14.56 -11.67
CA GLU A 778 -51.89 -13.68 -10.70
C GLU A 778 -50.37 -13.85 -10.46
N PHE A 779 -49.83 -12.82 -9.81
CA PHE A 779 -48.49 -12.70 -9.21
C PHE A 779 -48.06 -13.90 -8.35
N VAL A 780 -46.79 -14.31 -8.49
CA VAL A 780 -45.98 -14.89 -7.41
C VAL A 780 -44.52 -14.41 -7.57
N GLU A 781 -43.97 -13.84 -6.50
CA GLU A 781 -42.53 -13.54 -6.34
C GLU A 781 -41.70 -14.84 -6.31
N SER A 782 -40.52 -14.87 -6.94
CA SER A 782 -39.42 -15.68 -6.39
C SER A 782 -38.04 -15.26 -6.89
N SER A 783 -37.16 -15.11 -5.92
CA SER A 783 -35.71 -15.08 -5.94
C SER A 783 -35.03 -16.30 -6.60
N SER A 784 -33.76 -16.09 -6.96
CA SER A 784 -32.67 -17.08 -7.08
C SER A 784 -32.62 -17.97 -8.32
N GLY A 785 -31.40 -18.22 -8.81
CA GLY A 785 -31.10 -19.42 -9.61
C GLY A 785 -30.30 -19.15 -10.88
N MET A 786 -28.98 -19.35 -10.79
CA MET A 786 -28.06 -19.45 -11.91
C MET A 786 -28.12 -20.87 -12.53
N THR A 787 -27.60 -21.00 -13.77
CA THR A 787 -27.18 -22.22 -14.54
C THR A 787 -28.21 -23.09 -15.30
N PRO A 788 -27.83 -23.83 -16.38
CA PRO A 788 -26.65 -23.76 -17.28
C PRO A 788 -26.99 -23.74 -18.81
N ILE A 789 -26.00 -23.42 -19.64
CA ILE A 789 -26.02 -23.57 -21.11
C ILE A 789 -25.80 -25.05 -21.46
N ALA A 790 -26.75 -25.69 -22.15
CA ALA A 790 -26.53 -26.58 -23.31
C ALA A 790 -27.80 -27.35 -23.69
N GLN A 791 -28.37 -27.04 -24.86
CA GLN A 791 -28.99 -28.09 -25.68
C GLN A 791 -28.82 -27.73 -27.16
N ARG A 792 -28.20 -28.64 -27.92
CA ARG A 792 -28.14 -28.55 -29.39
C ARG A 792 -29.56 -28.69 -29.91
N VAL A 793 -30.12 -27.62 -30.47
CA VAL A 793 -31.37 -27.67 -31.23
C VAL A 793 -31.04 -27.43 -32.70
N ASN A 794 -31.50 -28.33 -33.54
CA ASN A 794 -31.27 -28.38 -34.98
C ASN A 794 -31.54 -27.02 -35.66
N ARG A 795 -30.70 -26.66 -36.63
CA ARG A 795 -30.87 -25.46 -37.47
C ARG A 795 -32.25 -25.49 -38.13
N ALA A 796 -33.11 -24.54 -37.75
CA ALA A 796 -34.34 -24.24 -38.47
C ALA A 796 -34.04 -23.22 -39.58
N THR A 797 -34.74 -23.35 -40.70
CA THR A 797 -34.60 -22.53 -41.92
C THR A 797 -34.89 -21.04 -41.66
N GLU A 798 -34.15 -20.15 -42.34
CA GLU A 798 -34.13 -18.67 -42.20
C GLU A 798 -35.47 -17.94 -42.45
N ALA A 799 -36.59 -18.63 -42.63
CA ALA A 799 -37.84 -18.03 -43.13
C ALA A 799 -38.67 -17.21 -42.10
N GLU A 800 -38.28 -17.17 -40.82
CA GLU A 800 -39.06 -16.46 -39.77
C GLU A 800 -38.19 -15.57 -38.85
N THR A 801 -36.89 -15.46 -39.11
CA THR A 801 -35.99 -14.62 -38.30
C THR A 801 -35.93 -13.23 -38.92
N ALA A 802 -36.40 -12.22 -38.19
CA ALA A 802 -36.49 -10.86 -38.69
C ALA A 802 -35.33 -9.97 -38.23
N TYR A 803 -34.70 -10.28 -37.09
CA TYR A 803 -33.69 -9.40 -36.51
C TYR A 803 -32.67 -10.17 -35.68
N TYR A 804 -31.41 -9.79 -35.77
CA TYR A 804 -30.29 -10.39 -35.05
C TYR A 804 -29.71 -9.36 -34.10
N ARG A 805 -29.35 -9.77 -32.88
CA ARG A 805 -28.39 -9.06 -32.03
C ARG A 805 -27.24 -9.99 -31.73
N MET A 806 -26.02 -9.51 -31.87
CA MET A 806 -24.82 -10.25 -31.49
C MET A 806 -24.12 -9.50 -30.38
N PHE A 807 -23.63 -10.25 -29.41
CA PHE A 807 -22.86 -9.75 -28.29
C PHE A 807 -21.53 -10.49 -28.24
N ASP A 808 -20.52 -9.87 -27.64
CA ASP A 808 -19.34 -10.62 -27.23
C ASP A 808 -19.63 -11.51 -26.01
N MET A 809 -18.61 -12.24 -25.57
CA MET A 809 -18.69 -13.14 -24.43
C MET A 809 -18.92 -12.42 -23.09
N GLN A 810 -18.73 -11.10 -23.05
CA GLN A 810 -18.96 -10.24 -21.90
C GLN A 810 -20.34 -9.53 -21.98
N GLY A 811 -21.14 -9.81 -23.01
CA GLY A 811 -22.49 -9.25 -23.19
C GLY A 811 -22.51 -7.86 -23.81
N ARG A 812 -21.40 -7.35 -24.36
CA ARG A 812 -21.36 -6.07 -25.08
C ARG A 812 -21.95 -6.21 -26.48
N PRO A 813 -22.85 -5.32 -26.93
CA PRO A 813 -23.48 -5.43 -28.23
C PRO A 813 -22.48 -5.14 -29.36
N LEU A 814 -22.29 -6.11 -30.24
CA LEU A 814 -21.37 -6.05 -31.39
C LEU A 814 -22.10 -5.79 -32.71
N PHE A 815 -23.33 -6.28 -32.84
CA PHE A 815 -24.11 -6.16 -34.08
C PHE A 815 -25.60 -6.17 -33.77
N ALA A 816 -26.36 -5.40 -34.54
CA ALA A 816 -27.82 -5.51 -34.57
C ALA A 816 -28.35 -5.23 -35.99
N GLY A 817 -29.18 -6.09 -36.55
CA GLY A 817 -29.66 -5.90 -37.92
C GLY A 817 -30.63 -6.96 -38.42
N TYR A 818 -31.33 -6.64 -39.51
CA TYR A 818 -32.36 -7.51 -40.11
C TYR A 818 -31.77 -8.64 -40.97
N LYS A 819 -30.48 -8.59 -41.28
CA LYS A 819 -29.76 -9.63 -42.02
C LYS A 819 -28.51 -10.02 -41.24
N LYS A 820 -28.27 -11.32 -41.09
CA LYS A 820 -27.09 -11.84 -40.42
C LYS A 820 -25.83 -11.48 -41.24
N PRO A 821 -24.77 -10.93 -40.62
CA PRO A 821 -23.57 -10.52 -41.34
C PRO A 821 -22.85 -11.75 -41.92
N ALA A 822 -22.28 -11.58 -43.12
CA ALA A 822 -21.59 -12.65 -43.85
C ALA A 822 -20.27 -13.09 -43.17
N LYS A 823 -19.66 -12.20 -42.38
CA LYS A 823 -18.54 -12.49 -41.47
C LYS A 823 -18.93 -12.07 -40.05
N MET A 824 -18.58 -12.88 -39.06
CA MET A 824 -18.90 -12.59 -37.66
C MET A 824 -18.04 -11.44 -37.13
N PRO A 825 -18.61 -10.56 -36.29
CA PRO A 825 -17.90 -9.38 -35.77
C PRO A 825 -16.85 -9.73 -34.70
N ALA A 826 -16.80 -10.97 -34.23
CA ALA A 826 -15.76 -11.50 -33.35
C ALA A 826 -15.58 -13.02 -33.52
N ALA A 827 -14.51 -13.56 -32.95
CA ALA A 827 -14.17 -14.99 -33.02
C ALA A 827 -15.15 -15.91 -32.26
N ARG A 828 -15.85 -15.38 -31.24
CA ARG A 828 -16.96 -16.03 -30.54
C ARG A 828 -18.01 -14.98 -30.20
N VAL A 829 -19.26 -15.23 -30.59
CA VAL A 829 -20.35 -14.28 -30.37
C VAL A 829 -21.57 -14.97 -29.77
N ILE A 830 -22.27 -14.28 -28.87
CA ILE A 830 -23.61 -14.66 -28.44
C ILE A 830 -24.58 -14.08 -29.47
N VAL A 831 -25.19 -14.94 -30.29
CA VAL A 831 -26.20 -14.55 -31.27
C VAL A 831 -27.59 -14.72 -30.65
N VAL A 832 -28.38 -13.65 -30.73
CA VAL A 832 -29.78 -13.63 -30.34
C VAL A 832 -30.61 -13.32 -31.57
N GLU A 833 -31.43 -14.28 -31.99
CA GLU A 833 -32.38 -14.12 -33.09
C GLU A 833 -33.74 -13.70 -32.55
N TYR A 834 -34.39 -12.78 -33.24
CA TYR A 834 -35.72 -12.27 -32.90
C TYR A 834 -36.70 -12.57 -34.04
N THR A 835 -37.93 -12.88 -33.66
CA THR A 835 -39.07 -12.99 -34.57
C THR A 835 -39.48 -11.62 -35.12
N THR A 836 -40.30 -11.58 -36.17
CA THR A 836 -40.95 -10.35 -36.68
C THR A 836 -41.75 -9.60 -35.62
N ALA A 837 -42.22 -10.29 -34.57
CA ALA A 837 -42.94 -9.71 -33.43
C ALA A 837 -42.02 -9.21 -32.30
N GLY A 838 -40.69 -9.28 -32.48
CA GLY A 838 -39.71 -8.82 -31.50
C GLY A 838 -39.46 -9.77 -30.32
N SER A 839 -40.02 -10.99 -30.34
CA SER A 839 -39.74 -12.01 -29.32
C SER A 839 -38.44 -12.75 -29.65
N ILE A 840 -37.69 -13.18 -28.63
CA ILE A 840 -36.45 -13.94 -28.84
C ILE A 840 -36.81 -15.32 -29.35
N LYS A 841 -36.36 -15.61 -30.57
CA LYS A 841 -36.53 -16.90 -31.24
C LYS A 841 -35.51 -17.91 -30.74
N CYS A 842 -34.24 -17.55 -30.74
CA CYS A 842 -33.18 -18.41 -30.21
C CYS A 842 -31.96 -17.62 -29.75
N ARG A 843 -31.19 -18.23 -28.83
CA ARG A 843 -29.88 -17.75 -28.39
C ARG A 843 -28.86 -18.87 -28.56
N TYR A 844 -27.74 -18.58 -29.20
CA TYR A 844 -26.65 -19.55 -29.36
C TYR A 844 -25.29 -18.86 -29.42
N LEU A 845 -24.25 -19.58 -29.04
CA LEU A 845 -22.88 -19.18 -29.38
C LEU A 845 -22.58 -19.57 -30.82
N GLN A 846 -21.94 -18.67 -31.56
CA GLN A 846 -21.38 -18.95 -32.88
C GLN A 846 -19.88 -18.64 -32.93
#